data_AF-A0AAD2EGR2-F1
#
_entry.id   AF-A0AAD2EGR2-F1
#
_cell.length_a   1.000
_cell.length_b   1.000
_cell.length_c   1.000
_cell.angle_alpha   90.00
_cell.angle_beta   90.00
_cell.angle_gamma   90.00
#
_symmetry.space_group_name_H-M   'P 1'
#
loop_
_entity.id
_entity.type
_entity.pdbx_description
1 polymer ?
#
loop_
_entity_poly.entity_id
_entity_poly.type
_entity_poly.pdbx_seq_one_letter_code
_entity_poly.pdbx_strand_id
1 'polypeptide(L)'
;MFRIKLLFVTLVIFPSAQAWIKAGYWYSGSEFPVPDINSALFTHLIFAFAHINSSNYEFSISSSDEGYMSTFTEIVRRKNPSIITLLSTWGGESNSSKFFEMVSTSPRRRSFIESSIKVARQHRFLGLDLFGVVPNMPINMTNLGAFLDEWREAVNSEAKHSNTSPLILTMGARYSPTQNFMTYPIDSIKRNVDWVHLRSYDYYVPLKDNFTGAHAALYDPSSNLNTDYGIKEWIKRGLPANKLVLGLPYHGYAWTLVNPNDNTIGSPAKGRAITADGSMSYKHIMWFCKSYGVKPMFNSTYMTNYMKSGSSWIGFDGVEAVKIKVSYAKNKGLLGYHVFQVPNDDENWILSRAAGGEEEDQKSKQSLLVIVLPTVFVAILLSGTAICCLKRKVIMSRVRGKTASGKRVVYPNLQVLTFNEIKTATDNFACESKLGEGGFGPVYKGKLGDGQESLDTYLFDPMKRLWLDWEKRVQIIEGPKISDFGIARIFPRDESEANTQKIVGTYGYVPPEYVKQGMYSKKYDVYSFGVLLLQIISGKKTSNLYGVDKNLTILEHAYELWRNDNCENFMDPSLDNAATTCKLKRYMQVALLCVQERWEDRPSMLEVSSMLKNETEIVPAPSTPAFSTNQDEDQQKYCSTSHAEVYSANMETNSELMLR
;
A
#
# COMPACT_ATOMS: atom_id res chain seq x y z
N MET A 1 5.38 -50.53 47.04
CA MET A 1 4.36 -49.48 47.33
C MET A 1 5.02 -48.12 47.17
N PHE A 2 5.12 -47.58 45.95
CA PHE A 2 5.66 -46.25 45.69
C PHE A 2 4.54 -45.39 45.07
N ARG A 3 4.01 -44.45 45.85
CA ARG A 3 3.00 -43.48 45.41
C ARG A 3 3.69 -42.39 44.60
N ILE A 4 3.43 -42.35 43.30
CA ILE A 4 3.74 -41.20 42.45
C ILE A 4 2.66 -40.15 42.71
N LYS A 5 3.02 -39.05 43.39
CA LYS A 5 2.17 -37.86 43.48
C LYS A 5 2.22 -37.16 42.13
N LEU A 6 1.12 -37.25 41.38
CA LEU A 6 0.89 -36.45 40.19
C LEU A 6 0.65 -34.99 40.63
N LEU A 7 1.57 -34.09 40.30
CA LEU A 7 1.41 -32.66 40.54
C LEU A 7 0.41 -32.13 39.50
N PHE A 8 -0.84 -31.89 39.90
CA PHE A 8 -1.78 -31.14 39.09
C PHE A 8 -1.33 -29.67 39.06
N VAL A 9 -0.80 -29.22 37.93
CA VAL A 9 -0.66 -27.79 37.64
C VAL A 9 -2.05 -27.30 37.25
N THR A 10 -2.76 -26.70 38.20
CA THR A 10 -3.95 -25.91 37.91
C THR A 10 -3.53 -24.73 37.04
N LEU A 11 -3.94 -24.76 35.77
CA LEU A 11 -3.89 -23.58 34.90
C LEU A 11 -4.81 -22.54 35.54
N VAL A 12 -4.22 -21.56 36.23
CA VAL A 12 -4.93 -20.33 36.58
C VAL A 12 -5.20 -19.64 35.25
N ILE A 13 -6.40 -19.82 34.73
CA ILE A 13 -6.93 -19.02 33.63
C ILE A 13 -7.08 -17.61 34.22
N PHE A 14 -6.08 -16.76 33.99
CA PHE A 14 -6.26 -15.33 34.17
C PHE A 14 -7.45 -14.91 33.29
N PRO A 15 -8.39 -14.09 33.80
CA PRO A 15 -9.40 -13.49 32.95
C PRO A 15 -8.65 -12.78 31.82
N SER A 16 -8.95 -13.13 30.58
CA SER A 16 -8.44 -12.43 29.39
C SER A 16 -8.63 -10.93 29.62
N ALA A 17 -7.54 -10.20 29.85
CA ALA A 17 -7.59 -8.74 29.82
C ALA A 17 -8.25 -8.35 28.49
N GLN A 18 -9.31 -7.53 28.55
CA GLN A 18 -9.98 -7.03 27.35
C GLN A 18 -8.91 -6.50 26.38
N ALA A 19 -8.79 -7.11 25.19
CA ALA A 19 -7.79 -6.71 24.22
C ALA A 19 -8.01 -5.23 23.84
N TRP A 20 -6.95 -4.44 23.87
CA TRP A 20 -7.00 -3.01 23.55
C TRP A 20 -7.56 -2.78 22.14
N ILE A 21 -8.50 -1.86 21.97
CA ILE A 21 -9.21 -1.68 20.70
C ILE A 21 -8.29 -1.00 19.67
N LYS A 22 -8.12 -1.65 18.53
CA LYS A 22 -7.45 -1.14 17.33
C LYS A 22 -8.48 -1.19 16.21
N ALA A 23 -9.27 -0.14 16.07
CA ALA A 23 -10.37 -0.08 15.12
C ALA A 23 -9.97 0.66 13.85
N GLY A 24 -10.56 0.31 12.70
CA GLY A 24 -10.30 0.99 11.44
C GLY A 24 -11.54 1.05 10.55
N TYR A 25 -11.81 2.24 10.00
CA TYR A 25 -12.87 2.43 9.01
C TYR A 25 -12.41 2.06 7.60
N TRP A 26 -13.32 1.43 6.85
CA TRP A 26 -13.22 1.22 5.42
C TRP A 26 -14.58 1.50 4.78
N TYR A 27 -14.60 2.22 3.66
CA TYR A 27 -15.79 2.38 2.81
C TYR A 27 -15.44 2.23 1.34
N SER A 28 -16.42 1.85 0.52
CA SER A 28 -16.25 1.55 -0.92
C SER A 28 -15.69 2.72 -1.73
N GLY A 29 -16.12 3.95 -1.44
CA GLY A 29 -15.62 5.17 -2.07
C GLY A 29 -14.16 5.51 -1.74
N SER A 30 -13.46 4.71 -0.92
CA SER A 30 -12.01 4.78 -0.80
C SER A 30 -11.26 4.19 -2.01
N GLU A 31 -11.98 3.44 -2.87
CA GLU A 31 -11.46 2.69 -4.02
C GLU A 31 -10.34 1.70 -3.65
N PHE A 32 -10.21 1.37 -2.37
CA PHE A 32 -9.19 0.46 -1.86
C PHE A 32 -9.75 -0.95 -1.74
N PRO A 33 -9.15 -1.97 -2.39
CA PRO A 33 -9.66 -3.33 -2.35
C PRO A 33 -9.72 -3.91 -0.94
N VAL A 34 -10.88 -4.44 -0.54
CA VAL A 34 -11.04 -5.13 0.76
C VAL A 34 -10.00 -6.24 0.98
N PRO A 35 -9.63 -7.08 -0.02
CA PRO A 35 -8.59 -8.10 0.15
C PRO A 35 -7.21 -7.55 0.53
N ASP A 36 -6.94 -6.29 0.19
CA ASP A 36 -5.63 -5.68 0.43
C ASP A 36 -5.50 -5.18 1.87
N ILE A 37 -6.60 -5.02 2.62
CA ILE A 37 -6.58 -4.60 4.02
C ILE A 37 -5.70 -5.55 4.83
N ASN A 38 -4.70 -5.01 5.54
CA ASN A 38 -3.91 -5.79 6.49
C ASN A 38 -4.64 -5.90 7.84
N SER A 39 -5.65 -6.77 7.90
CA SER A 39 -6.50 -6.93 9.08
C SER A 39 -5.77 -7.46 10.31
N ALA A 40 -4.54 -7.98 10.18
CA ALA A 40 -3.71 -8.41 11.31
C ALA A 40 -3.31 -7.24 12.23
N LEU A 41 -3.32 -6.00 11.72
CA LEU A 41 -2.98 -4.79 12.47
C LEU A 41 -4.15 -4.26 13.33
N PHE A 42 -5.34 -4.83 13.18
CA PHE A 42 -6.58 -4.36 13.78
C PHE A 42 -7.23 -5.44 14.64
N THR A 43 -7.97 -5.03 15.67
CA THR A 43 -8.88 -5.92 16.41
C THR A 43 -10.30 -5.78 15.89
N HIS A 44 -10.65 -4.60 15.37
CA HIS A 44 -11.96 -4.29 14.83
C HIS A 44 -11.85 -3.60 13.47
N LEU A 45 -12.69 -3.99 12.51
CA LEU A 45 -12.85 -3.28 11.24
C LEU A 45 -14.30 -2.87 11.06
N ILE A 46 -14.51 -1.63 10.63
CA ILE A 46 -15.83 -1.02 10.52
C ILE A 46 -16.11 -0.78 9.04
N PHE A 47 -17.11 -1.49 8.51
CA PHE A 47 -17.63 -1.26 7.17
C PHE A 47 -18.53 -0.04 7.19
N ALA A 48 -18.21 0.96 6.39
CA ALA A 48 -18.92 2.22 6.27
C ALA A 48 -19.35 2.46 4.80
N PHE A 49 -20.42 3.19 4.51
CA PHE A 49 -21.55 3.47 5.40
C PHE A 49 -22.81 2.85 4.84
N ALA A 50 -23.62 2.34 5.74
CA ALA A 50 -25.04 2.12 5.51
C ALA A 50 -25.83 3.41 5.67
N HIS A 51 -27.07 3.38 5.19
CA HIS A 51 -27.99 4.50 5.20
C HIS A 51 -29.34 4.10 5.80
N ILE A 52 -30.23 5.08 5.85
CA ILE A 52 -31.61 4.92 6.32
C ILE A 52 -32.50 5.10 5.10
N ASN A 53 -33.32 4.10 4.81
CA ASN A 53 -34.28 4.18 3.72
C ASN A 53 -35.30 5.30 4.01
N SER A 54 -35.46 6.21 3.07
CA SER A 54 -36.28 7.41 3.25
C SER A 54 -37.79 7.15 3.32
N SER A 55 -38.26 5.99 2.87
CA SER A 55 -39.68 5.64 2.83
C SER A 55 -40.13 4.84 4.05
N ASN A 56 -39.36 3.82 4.44
CA ASN A 56 -39.75 2.89 5.52
C ASN A 56 -38.85 2.96 6.76
N TYR A 57 -37.81 3.80 6.76
CA TYR A 57 -36.84 3.98 7.85
C TYR A 57 -36.07 2.71 8.22
N GLU A 58 -36.06 1.71 7.34
CA GLU A 58 -35.22 0.53 7.53
C GLU A 58 -33.76 0.85 7.25
N PHE A 59 -32.88 0.05 7.85
CA PHE A 59 -31.47 -0.01 7.51
C PHE A 59 -31.31 -0.38 6.03
N SER A 60 -30.51 0.39 5.29
CA SER A 60 -30.28 0.15 3.87
C SER A 60 -28.81 0.28 3.48
N ILE A 61 -28.43 -0.43 2.42
CA ILE A 61 -27.10 -0.40 1.81
C ILE A 61 -27.29 -0.02 0.35
N SER A 62 -26.39 0.79 -0.19
CA SER A 62 -26.44 1.14 -1.60
C SER A 62 -26.19 -0.11 -2.47
N SER A 63 -26.79 -0.17 -3.66
CA SER A 63 -26.56 -1.31 -4.57
C SER A 63 -25.09 -1.47 -4.95
N SER A 64 -24.32 -0.38 -5.00
CA SER A 64 -22.87 -0.41 -5.23
C SER A 64 -22.08 -1.02 -4.08
N ASP A 65 -22.62 -1.01 -2.85
CA ASP A 65 -21.93 -1.47 -1.64
C ASP A 65 -22.31 -2.90 -1.23
N GLU A 66 -23.40 -3.44 -1.77
CA GLU A 66 -23.94 -4.75 -1.40
C GLU A 66 -22.94 -5.90 -1.63
N GLY A 67 -22.23 -5.87 -2.76
CA GLY A 67 -21.18 -6.84 -3.07
C GLY A 67 -20.00 -6.78 -2.09
N TYR A 68 -19.60 -5.58 -1.69
CA TYR A 68 -18.54 -5.41 -0.69
C TYR A 68 -19.01 -5.85 0.70
N MET A 69 -20.19 -5.41 1.13
CA MET A 69 -20.73 -5.74 2.46
C MET A 69 -20.87 -7.26 2.63
N SER A 70 -21.40 -7.95 1.62
CA SER A 70 -21.67 -9.39 1.70
C SER A 70 -20.42 -10.25 1.87
N THR A 71 -19.27 -9.79 1.36
CA THR A 71 -18.00 -10.52 1.40
C THR A 71 -17.00 -9.94 2.40
N PHE A 72 -17.25 -8.75 2.96
CA PHE A 72 -16.30 -8.00 3.80
C PHE A 72 -15.73 -8.84 4.94
N THR A 73 -16.62 -9.37 5.79
CA THR A 73 -16.23 -10.15 6.99
C THR A 73 -15.42 -11.39 6.64
N GLU A 74 -15.78 -12.08 5.55
CA GLU A 74 -15.05 -13.27 5.11
C GLU A 74 -13.63 -12.90 4.65
N ILE A 75 -13.52 -11.87 3.82
CA ILE A 75 -12.24 -11.45 3.23
C ILE A 75 -11.27 -10.99 4.32
N VAL A 76 -11.69 -10.11 5.22
CA VAL A 76 -10.79 -9.58 6.26
C VAL A 76 -10.39 -10.66 7.26
N ARG A 77 -11.21 -11.69 7.47
CA ARG A 77 -10.87 -12.85 8.33
C ARG A 77 -9.77 -13.73 7.74
N ARG A 78 -9.51 -13.68 6.43
CA ARG A 78 -8.43 -14.48 5.80
C ARG A 78 -7.05 -14.13 6.36
N LYS A 79 -6.81 -12.86 6.66
CA LYS A 79 -5.54 -12.37 7.25
C LYS A 79 -5.58 -12.27 8.78
N ASN A 80 -6.77 -12.20 9.39
CA ASN A 80 -6.96 -12.20 10.83
C ASN A 80 -8.25 -12.93 11.22
N PRO A 81 -8.20 -14.24 11.52
CA PRO A 81 -9.40 -15.02 11.85
C PRO A 81 -10.17 -14.54 13.09
N SER A 82 -9.52 -13.79 13.98
CA SER A 82 -10.10 -13.24 15.21
C SER A 82 -10.67 -11.83 15.04
N ILE A 83 -10.59 -11.22 13.85
CA ILE A 83 -11.10 -9.87 13.61
C ILE A 83 -12.61 -9.79 13.85
N ILE A 84 -13.02 -8.74 14.55
CA ILE A 84 -14.41 -8.38 14.76
C ILE A 84 -14.80 -7.34 13.73
N THR A 85 -15.90 -7.57 13.01
CA THR A 85 -16.40 -6.61 12.02
C THR A 85 -17.67 -5.94 12.51
N LEU A 86 -17.76 -4.63 12.29
CA LEU A 86 -18.95 -3.82 12.58
C LEU A 86 -19.49 -3.19 11.30
N LEU A 87 -20.79 -2.91 11.30
CA LEU A 87 -21.48 -2.26 10.20
C LEU A 87 -21.95 -0.87 10.64
N SER A 88 -21.42 0.17 10.00
CA SER A 88 -21.64 1.58 10.38
C SER A 88 -22.73 2.24 9.55
N THR A 89 -23.66 2.92 10.22
CA THR A 89 -24.69 3.74 9.59
C THR A 89 -24.34 5.23 9.68
N TRP A 90 -24.49 5.94 8.56
CA TRP A 90 -24.32 7.39 8.50
C TRP A 90 -25.57 8.14 8.99
N GLY A 91 -25.39 9.00 10.00
CA GLY A 91 -26.41 9.80 10.66
C GLY A 91 -26.65 11.18 10.02
N GLY A 92 -25.81 11.64 9.09
CA GLY A 92 -26.12 12.81 8.26
C GLY A 92 -25.66 14.17 8.75
N GLU A 93 -25.10 14.32 9.95
CA GLU A 93 -24.59 15.54 10.63
C GLU A 93 -25.49 16.81 10.63
N SER A 94 -26.60 16.79 9.88
CA SER A 94 -27.57 17.85 9.70
C SER A 94 -28.79 17.62 10.60
N ASN A 95 -29.40 18.72 11.02
CA ASN A 95 -30.67 18.72 11.75
C ASN A 95 -31.83 18.15 10.92
N SER A 96 -31.76 18.27 9.59
CA SER A 96 -32.74 17.73 8.64
C SER A 96 -32.39 16.32 8.15
N SER A 97 -31.44 15.65 8.80
CA SER A 97 -31.06 14.30 8.40
C SER A 97 -32.21 13.32 8.60
N LYS A 98 -32.30 12.33 7.72
CA LYS A 98 -33.25 11.21 7.87
C LYS A 98 -33.06 10.43 9.17
N PHE A 99 -31.88 10.52 9.79
CA PHE A 99 -31.64 9.98 11.12
C PHE A 99 -32.56 10.62 12.18
N PHE A 100 -32.66 11.95 12.23
CA PHE A 100 -33.52 12.60 13.23
C PHE A 100 -35.02 12.37 12.97
N GLU A 101 -35.42 12.20 11.71
CA GLU A 101 -36.77 11.73 11.38
C GLU A 101 -37.01 10.28 11.83
N MET A 102 -36.01 9.40 11.69
CA MET A 102 -36.07 8.00 12.12
C MET A 102 -36.18 7.89 13.65
N VAL A 103 -35.36 8.62 14.41
CA VAL A 103 -35.39 8.53 15.88
C VAL A 103 -36.59 9.22 16.53
N SER A 104 -37.32 10.04 15.79
CA SER A 104 -38.42 10.87 16.32
C SER A 104 -39.62 10.10 16.84
N THR A 105 -39.86 8.85 16.39
CA THR A 105 -41.02 8.05 16.82
C THR A 105 -40.65 6.59 17.06
N SER A 106 -41.32 5.94 18.03
CA SER A 106 -41.06 4.53 18.36
C SER A 106 -41.25 3.56 17.18
N PRO A 107 -42.28 3.67 16.32
CA PRO A 107 -42.41 2.76 15.17
C PRO A 107 -41.25 2.85 14.17
N ARG A 108 -40.73 4.06 13.91
CA ARG A 108 -39.60 4.25 12.99
C ARG A 108 -38.29 3.74 13.58
N ARG A 109 -38.06 3.99 14.88
CA ARG A 109 -36.94 3.41 15.61
C ARG A 109 -36.95 1.89 15.55
N ARG A 110 -38.11 1.27 15.82
CA ARG A 110 -38.28 -0.18 15.73
C ARG A 110 -37.94 -0.72 14.35
N SER A 111 -38.46 -0.09 13.28
CA SER A 111 -38.16 -0.45 11.89
C SER A 111 -36.65 -0.48 11.61
N PHE A 112 -35.94 0.59 11.98
CA PHE A 112 -34.48 0.66 11.82
C PHE A 112 -33.74 -0.37 12.68
N ILE A 113 -34.11 -0.49 13.96
CA ILE A 113 -33.45 -1.39 14.92
C ILE A 113 -33.55 -2.84 14.44
N GLU A 114 -34.75 -3.31 14.13
CA GLU A 114 -34.98 -4.70 13.71
C GLU A 114 -34.27 -5.02 12.39
N SER A 115 -34.36 -4.12 11.41
CA SER A 115 -33.69 -4.30 10.11
C SER A 115 -32.15 -4.27 10.24
N SER A 116 -31.59 -3.38 11.07
CA SER A 116 -30.13 -3.30 11.28
C SER A 116 -29.57 -4.58 11.92
N ILE A 117 -30.25 -5.12 12.94
CA ILE A 117 -29.85 -6.37 13.60
C ILE A 117 -29.92 -7.53 12.60
N LYS A 118 -31.02 -7.63 11.84
CA LYS A 118 -31.21 -8.66 10.82
C LYS A 118 -30.07 -8.64 9.79
N VAL A 119 -29.76 -7.48 9.22
CA VAL A 119 -28.71 -7.34 8.19
C VAL A 119 -27.32 -7.65 8.77
N ALA A 120 -27.00 -7.16 9.97
CA ALA A 120 -25.72 -7.46 10.61
C ALA A 120 -25.52 -8.98 10.79
N ARG A 121 -26.54 -9.69 11.28
CA ARG A 121 -26.49 -11.16 11.44
C ARG A 121 -26.37 -11.88 10.10
N GLN A 122 -27.16 -11.50 9.11
CA GLN A 122 -27.14 -12.10 7.76
C GLN A 122 -25.76 -12.03 7.12
N HIS A 123 -25.04 -10.91 7.30
CA HIS A 123 -23.69 -10.71 6.75
C HIS A 123 -22.56 -10.96 7.75
N ARG A 124 -22.86 -11.64 8.86
CA ARG A 124 -21.89 -12.10 9.89
C ARG A 124 -21.10 -10.98 10.56
N PHE A 125 -21.62 -9.75 10.56
CA PHE A 125 -21.09 -8.68 11.40
C PHE A 125 -21.40 -9.00 12.87
N LEU A 126 -20.45 -8.63 13.73
CA LEU A 126 -20.53 -8.85 15.17
C LEU A 126 -20.87 -7.57 15.94
N GLY A 127 -21.05 -6.46 15.24
CA GLY A 127 -21.56 -5.24 15.82
C GLY A 127 -22.15 -4.27 14.81
N LEU A 128 -22.80 -3.27 15.35
CA LEU A 128 -23.39 -2.14 14.66
C LEU A 128 -22.77 -0.85 15.19
N ASP A 129 -22.56 0.08 14.28
CA ASP A 129 -21.98 1.37 14.58
C ASP A 129 -22.88 2.51 14.08
N LEU A 130 -22.98 3.58 14.86
CA LEU A 130 -23.67 4.80 14.45
C LEU A 130 -22.67 5.95 14.33
N PHE A 131 -22.50 6.50 13.14
CA PHE A 131 -21.52 7.55 12.86
C PHE A 131 -22.17 8.80 12.25
N GLY A 132 -21.63 9.98 12.53
CA GLY A 132 -22.11 11.23 11.91
C GLY A 132 -23.38 11.81 12.55
N VAL A 133 -23.66 11.49 13.81
CA VAL A 133 -24.68 12.19 14.61
C VAL A 133 -23.98 13.24 15.46
N VAL A 134 -24.49 14.47 15.53
CA VAL A 134 -23.91 15.58 16.31
C VAL A 134 -24.94 16.22 17.24
N PRO A 135 -24.53 16.83 18.38
CA PRO A 135 -25.47 17.51 19.26
C PRO A 135 -26.12 18.70 18.56
N ASN A 136 -27.44 18.73 18.59
CA ASN A 136 -28.26 19.79 18.02
C ASN A 136 -29.47 20.05 18.95
N MET A 137 -30.72 19.94 18.50
CA MET A 137 -31.87 20.28 19.33
C MET A 137 -32.03 19.35 20.55
N PRO A 138 -32.53 19.87 21.70
CA PRO A 138 -32.74 19.06 22.91
C PRO A 138 -33.63 17.84 22.64
N ILE A 139 -34.72 18.03 21.87
CA ILE A 139 -35.65 16.95 21.52
C ILE A 139 -34.97 15.82 20.73
N ASN A 140 -34.04 16.17 19.84
CA ASN A 140 -33.29 15.19 19.06
C ASN A 140 -32.33 14.40 19.92
N MET A 141 -31.72 15.02 20.93
CA MET A 141 -30.84 14.34 21.89
C MET A 141 -31.63 13.44 22.84
N THR A 142 -32.83 13.85 23.26
CA THR A 142 -33.78 12.98 23.99
C THR A 142 -34.17 11.77 23.15
N ASN A 143 -34.53 11.99 21.88
CA ASN A 143 -34.89 10.93 20.95
C ASN A 143 -33.72 9.98 20.64
N LEU A 144 -32.50 10.51 20.52
CA LEU A 144 -31.29 9.72 20.42
C LEU A 144 -31.09 8.85 21.67
N GLY A 145 -31.33 9.40 22.86
CA GLY A 145 -31.28 8.64 24.11
C GLY A 145 -32.25 7.46 24.11
N ALA A 146 -33.52 7.71 23.76
CA ALA A 146 -34.54 6.67 23.65
C ALA A 146 -34.20 5.61 22.58
N PHE A 147 -33.65 6.05 21.44
CA PHE A 147 -33.16 5.14 20.41
C PHE A 147 -32.07 4.21 20.92
N LEU A 148 -31.07 4.72 21.63
CA LEU A 148 -29.98 3.89 22.16
C LEU A 148 -30.48 2.91 23.23
N ASP A 149 -31.42 3.32 24.09
CA ASP A 149 -32.05 2.44 25.09
C ASP A 149 -32.80 1.28 24.38
N GLU A 150 -33.65 1.59 23.39
CA GLU A 150 -34.38 0.58 22.60
C GLU A 150 -33.46 -0.32 21.77
N TRP A 151 -32.37 0.23 21.21
CA TRP A 151 -31.42 -0.53 20.39
C TRP A 151 -30.67 -1.56 21.21
N ARG A 152 -30.20 -1.19 22.42
CA ARG A 152 -29.54 -2.13 23.34
C ARG A 152 -30.51 -3.21 23.81
N GLU A 153 -31.74 -2.85 24.15
CA GLU A 153 -32.76 -3.82 24.56
C GLU A 153 -33.04 -4.86 23.45
N ALA A 154 -33.21 -4.40 22.21
CA ALA A 154 -33.46 -5.27 21.07
C ALA A 154 -32.28 -6.21 20.78
N VAL A 155 -31.04 -5.70 20.83
CA VAL A 155 -29.83 -6.52 20.65
C VAL A 155 -29.71 -7.58 21.75
N ASN A 156 -29.97 -7.23 23.01
CA ASN A 156 -29.94 -8.19 24.11
C ASN A 156 -31.04 -9.24 23.98
N SER A 157 -32.23 -8.82 23.54
CA SER A 157 -33.37 -9.71 23.31
C SER A 157 -33.10 -10.68 22.17
N GLU A 158 -32.59 -10.21 21.03
CA GLU A 158 -32.21 -11.06 19.90
C GLU A 158 -31.16 -12.10 20.32
N ALA A 159 -30.11 -11.67 21.03
CA ALA A 159 -29.06 -12.54 21.52
C ALA A 159 -29.61 -13.67 22.42
N LYS A 160 -30.55 -13.33 23.31
CA LYS A 160 -31.21 -14.30 24.19
C LYS A 160 -32.09 -15.29 23.41
N HIS A 161 -32.83 -14.83 22.40
CA HIS A 161 -33.69 -15.70 21.59
C HIS A 161 -32.88 -16.61 20.66
N SER A 162 -31.79 -16.11 20.07
CA SER A 162 -30.92 -16.84 19.14
C SER A 162 -29.86 -17.68 19.84
N ASN A 163 -29.72 -17.58 21.17
CA ASN A 163 -28.63 -18.18 21.96
C ASN A 163 -27.23 -17.82 21.41
N THR A 164 -27.04 -16.56 21.06
CA THR A 164 -25.79 -16.00 20.54
C THR A 164 -25.29 -14.86 21.41
N SER A 165 -24.04 -14.44 21.24
CA SER A 165 -23.55 -13.22 21.91
C SER A 165 -24.26 -11.96 21.38
N PRO A 166 -24.58 -10.98 22.24
CA PRO A 166 -25.09 -9.68 21.81
C PRO A 166 -24.17 -9.03 20.77
N LEU A 167 -24.77 -8.36 19.79
CA LEU A 167 -24.02 -7.47 18.89
C LEU A 167 -23.35 -6.35 19.72
N ILE A 168 -22.13 -6.02 19.35
CA ILE A 168 -21.43 -4.85 19.87
C ILE A 168 -22.13 -3.60 19.30
N LEU A 169 -22.43 -2.60 20.14
CA LEU A 169 -22.98 -1.32 19.72
C LEU A 169 -21.96 -0.22 19.96
N THR A 170 -21.59 0.51 18.90
CA THR A 170 -20.63 1.61 19.00
C THR A 170 -21.22 2.89 18.43
N MET A 171 -20.62 4.01 18.82
CA MET A 171 -20.99 5.31 18.28
C MET A 171 -19.76 6.17 17.99
N GLY A 172 -19.71 6.72 16.79
CA GLY A 172 -18.80 7.79 16.44
C GLY A 172 -19.34 9.13 16.90
N ALA A 173 -18.56 9.83 17.73
CA ALA A 173 -18.96 11.13 18.26
C ALA A 173 -17.92 12.20 17.96
N ARG A 174 -18.31 13.47 18.13
CA ARG A 174 -17.38 14.61 18.08
C ARG A 174 -16.34 14.50 19.19
N TYR A 175 -15.18 15.14 18.99
CA TYR A 175 -14.14 15.24 20.02
C TYR A 175 -14.69 15.76 21.37
N SER A 176 -15.63 16.70 21.34
CA SER A 176 -16.32 17.25 22.51
C SER A 176 -17.75 16.69 22.61
N PRO A 177 -18.25 16.41 23.83
CA PRO A 177 -19.62 15.98 24.03
C PRO A 177 -20.64 17.08 23.78
N THR A 178 -20.20 18.34 23.61
CA THR A 178 -21.06 19.49 23.42
C THR A 178 -20.82 20.22 22.10
N GLN A 179 -21.89 20.82 21.57
CA GLN A 179 -21.88 21.71 20.41
C GLN A 179 -23.00 22.75 20.59
N ASN A 180 -22.68 24.05 20.48
CA ASN A 180 -23.66 25.14 20.59
C ASN A 180 -24.62 25.01 21.79
N PHE A 181 -24.06 24.76 23.00
CA PHE A 181 -24.78 24.51 24.26
C PHE A 181 -25.56 23.19 24.36
N MET A 182 -25.54 22.39 23.31
CA MET A 182 -26.25 21.12 23.24
C MET A 182 -25.29 19.98 23.57
N THR A 183 -25.79 18.94 24.24
CA THR A 183 -24.98 17.81 24.70
C THR A 183 -25.55 16.50 24.20
N TYR A 184 -24.67 15.54 23.90
CA TYR A 184 -25.10 14.15 23.74
C TYR A 184 -25.81 13.62 25.00
N PRO A 185 -26.70 12.62 24.87
CA PRO A 185 -27.34 11.94 26.00
C PRO A 185 -26.35 10.99 26.70
N ILE A 186 -25.42 11.55 27.48
CA ILE A 186 -24.28 10.83 28.07
C ILE A 186 -24.70 9.61 28.90
N ASP A 187 -25.77 9.72 29.68
CA ASP A 187 -26.23 8.59 30.51
C ASP A 187 -26.76 7.43 29.67
N SER A 188 -27.49 7.71 28.58
CA SER A 188 -27.95 6.66 27.67
C SER A 188 -26.77 6.03 26.93
N ILE A 189 -25.83 6.84 26.42
CA ILE A 189 -24.58 6.35 25.82
C ILE A 189 -23.84 5.42 26.81
N LYS A 190 -23.63 5.88 28.05
CA LYS A 190 -22.94 5.12 29.08
C LYS A 190 -23.60 3.77 29.37
N ARG A 191 -24.92 3.65 29.32
CA ARG A 191 -25.62 2.38 29.54
C ARG A 191 -25.63 1.49 28.30
N ASN A 192 -25.73 2.07 27.10
CA ASN A 192 -26.17 1.35 25.92
C ASN A 192 -25.09 1.07 24.87
N VAL A 193 -24.05 1.88 24.75
CA VAL A 193 -22.97 1.61 23.78
C VAL A 193 -21.77 0.97 24.48
N ASP A 194 -21.12 0.04 23.81
CA ASP A 194 -19.90 -0.61 24.31
C ASP A 194 -18.75 0.40 24.39
N TRP A 195 -18.59 1.23 23.36
CA TRP A 195 -17.71 2.39 23.41
C TRP A 195 -18.14 3.52 22.46
N VAL A 196 -17.60 4.70 22.73
CA VAL A 196 -17.65 5.87 21.85
C VAL A 196 -16.25 6.06 21.28
N HIS A 197 -16.14 6.13 19.95
CA HIS A 197 -14.87 6.47 19.32
C HIS A 197 -14.94 7.92 18.81
N LEU A 198 -13.96 8.73 19.21
CA LEU A 198 -14.01 10.18 19.13
C LEU A 198 -13.37 10.68 17.85
N ARG A 199 -14.09 11.47 17.04
CA ARG A 199 -13.53 12.24 15.93
C ARG A 199 -12.66 13.37 16.46
N SER A 200 -11.44 13.03 16.88
CA SER A 200 -10.40 13.92 17.39
C SER A 200 -9.51 14.49 16.28
N TYR A 201 -10.16 14.95 15.23
CA TYR A 201 -9.55 15.54 14.05
C TYR A 201 -10.59 16.43 13.34
N ASP A 202 -10.17 17.09 12.25
CA ASP A 202 -10.93 18.08 11.48
C ASP A 202 -11.28 19.35 12.29
N TYR A 203 -10.40 19.73 13.23
CA TYR A 203 -10.54 20.94 14.03
C TYR A 203 -10.45 22.22 13.19
N TYR A 204 -9.55 22.20 12.21
CA TYR A 204 -9.31 23.27 11.26
C TYR A 204 -9.30 22.66 9.87
N VAL A 205 -10.08 23.23 8.94
CA VAL A 205 -10.22 22.74 7.56
C VAL A 205 -10.23 23.90 6.57
N PRO A 206 -9.62 23.76 5.39
CA PRO A 206 -9.43 24.87 4.44
C PRO A 206 -10.71 25.37 3.77
N LEU A 207 -11.82 24.63 3.90
CA LEU A 207 -13.15 25.06 3.47
C LEU A 207 -13.79 26.08 4.42
N LYS A 208 -13.31 26.17 5.66
CA LYS A 208 -13.89 27.03 6.72
C LYS A 208 -12.88 28.05 7.24
N ASP A 209 -11.61 27.67 7.32
CA ASP A 209 -10.57 28.44 7.97
C ASP A 209 -9.63 29.07 6.92
N ASN A 210 -9.48 30.39 7.00
CA ASN A 210 -8.58 31.19 6.15
C ASN A 210 -7.16 31.33 6.76
N PHE A 211 -6.74 30.33 7.52
CA PHE A 211 -5.41 30.20 8.09
C PHE A 211 -5.03 28.72 8.21
N THR A 212 -3.73 28.41 8.21
CA THR A 212 -3.22 27.05 8.41
C THR A 212 -3.53 26.56 9.82
N GLY A 213 -3.95 25.31 9.99
CA GLY A 213 -4.38 24.81 11.30
C GLY A 213 -3.90 23.39 11.60
N ALA A 214 -3.69 23.11 12.88
CA ALA A 214 -3.43 21.76 13.37
C ALA A 214 -4.75 20.97 13.46
N HIS A 215 -5.21 20.42 12.32
CA HIS A 215 -6.54 19.79 12.23
C HIS A 215 -6.74 18.62 13.20
N ALA A 216 -5.68 18.03 13.74
CA ALA A 216 -5.70 16.90 14.65
C ALA A 216 -4.96 17.16 15.97
N ALA A 217 -4.82 18.41 16.41
CA ALA A 217 -4.04 18.77 17.59
C ALA A 217 -4.32 17.88 18.83
N LEU A 218 -3.27 17.31 19.43
CA LEU A 218 -3.40 16.65 20.74
C LEU A 218 -3.62 17.69 21.83
N TYR A 219 -2.82 18.76 21.77
CA TYR A 219 -2.88 19.92 22.65
C TYR A 219 -2.99 21.20 21.82
N ASP A 220 -3.67 22.20 22.35
CA ASP A 220 -3.68 23.55 21.79
C ASP A 220 -3.71 24.54 22.96
N PRO A 221 -2.66 25.34 23.19
CA PRO A 221 -2.61 26.30 24.29
C PRO A 221 -3.53 27.51 24.07
N SER A 222 -4.00 27.73 22.84
CA SER A 222 -4.77 28.91 22.44
C SER A 222 -6.24 28.62 22.18
N SER A 223 -6.67 27.35 22.22
CA SER A 223 -8.03 26.94 21.88
C SER A 223 -8.44 25.64 22.58
N ASN A 224 -9.75 25.47 22.74
CA ASN A 224 -10.35 24.21 23.18
C ASN A 224 -10.53 23.19 22.03
N LEU A 225 -10.15 23.54 20.80
CA LEU A 225 -10.18 22.68 19.62
C LEU A 225 -9.00 21.70 19.61
N ASN A 226 -8.91 20.86 20.64
CA ASN A 226 -7.89 19.84 20.76
C ASN A 226 -8.40 18.56 21.45
N THR A 227 -7.65 17.49 21.25
CA THR A 227 -7.99 16.13 21.68
C THR A 227 -8.04 16.00 23.20
N ASP A 228 -7.06 16.54 23.93
CA ASP A 228 -6.99 16.43 25.40
C ASP A 228 -8.16 17.15 26.08
N TYR A 229 -8.53 18.35 25.61
CA TYR A 229 -9.72 19.06 26.07
C TYR A 229 -10.98 18.22 25.86
N GLY A 230 -11.20 17.69 24.65
CA GLY A 230 -12.38 16.90 24.32
C GLY A 230 -12.55 15.67 25.22
N ILE A 231 -11.47 14.91 25.41
CA ILE A 231 -11.46 13.72 26.28
C ILE A 231 -11.77 14.08 27.73
N LYS A 232 -11.16 15.17 28.24
CA LYS A 232 -11.45 15.66 29.59
C LYS A 232 -12.92 16.03 29.75
N GLU A 233 -13.53 16.67 28.75
CA GLU A 233 -14.94 17.09 28.81
C GLU A 233 -15.92 15.90 28.75
N TRP A 234 -15.61 14.84 27.99
CA TRP A 234 -16.36 13.59 28.00
C TRP A 234 -16.31 12.91 29.38
N ILE A 235 -15.11 12.79 29.97
CA ILE A 235 -14.91 12.18 31.29
C ILE A 235 -15.58 12.99 32.39
N LYS A 236 -15.42 14.31 32.37
CA LYS A 236 -16.04 15.25 33.32
C LYS A 236 -17.56 15.14 33.32
N ARG A 237 -18.18 14.81 32.19
CA ARG A 237 -19.63 14.59 32.06
C ARG A 237 -20.10 13.17 32.38
N GLY A 238 -19.20 12.29 32.81
CA GLY A 238 -19.55 11.00 33.41
C GLY A 238 -19.37 9.78 32.50
N LEU A 239 -18.87 9.94 31.27
CA LEU A 239 -18.48 8.80 30.43
C LEU A 239 -17.08 8.33 30.84
N PRO A 240 -16.90 7.07 31.29
CA PRO A 240 -15.60 6.63 31.79
C PRO A 240 -14.57 6.51 30.66
N ALA A 241 -13.29 6.71 31.00
CA ALA A 241 -12.18 6.65 30.05
C ALA A 241 -12.13 5.31 29.28
N ASN A 242 -12.44 4.20 29.94
CA ASN A 242 -12.51 2.87 29.32
C ASN A 242 -13.74 2.63 28.42
N LYS A 243 -14.55 3.66 28.16
CA LYS A 243 -15.56 3.68 27.09
C LYS A 243 -15.20 4.63 25.95
N LEU A 244 -14.04 5.28 26.01
CA LEU A 244 -13.56 6.19 24.99
C LEU A 244 -12.47 5.51 24.14
N VAL A 245 -12.57 5.68 22.83
CA VAL A 245 -11.58 5.23 21.85
C VAL A 245 -11.10 6.47 21.08
N LEU A 246 -9.78 6.67 21.01
CA LEU A 246 -9.17 7.87 20.42
C LEU A 246 -9.17 7.82 18.88
N GLY A 247 -9.59 8.88 18.19
CA GLY A 247 -9.51 8.96 16.73
C GLY A 247 -8.16 9.43 16.21
N LEU A 248 -7.66 8.70 15.21
CA LEU A 248 -6.45 9.02 14.48
C LEU A 248 -6.79 9.28 12.99
N PRO A 249 -6.52 10.48 12.48
CA PRO A 249 -6.70 10.75 11.06
C PRO A 249 -5.50 10.22 10.28
N TYR A 250 -5.75 9.36 9.30
CA TYR A 250 -4.73 9.02 8.30
C TYR A 250 -4.82 9.95 7.10
N HIS A 251 -5.26 11.18 7.32
CA HIS A 251 -5.36 12.22 6.31
C HIS A 251 -4.87 13.53 6.92
N GLY A 252 -4.70 14.51 6.06
CA GLY A 252 -4.40 15.88 6.41
C GLY A 252 -5.13 16.83 5.50
N TYR A 253 -4.81 18.11 5.64
CA TYR A 253 -5.39 19.17 4.83
C TYR A 253 -4.33 20.11 4.28
N ALA A 254 -4.53 20.53 3.04
CA ALA A 254 -3.68 21.43 2.29
C ALA A 254 -4.35 22.81 2.14
N TRP A 255 -3.60 23.85 2.50
CA TRP A 255 -3.95 25.25 2.38
C TRP A 255 -3.05 25.96 1.38
N THR A 256 -3.60 26.95 0.68
CA THR A 256 -2.84 27.91 -0.12
C THR A 256 -2.48 29.11 0.76
N LEU A 257 -1.21 29.30 1.11
CA LEU A 257 -0.74 30.44 1.88
C LEU A 257 -0.96 31.76 1.15
N VAL A 258 -1.26 32.82 1.91
CA VAL A 258 -1.30 34.19 1.39
C VAL A 258 0.12 34.64 1.02
N ASN A 259 1.06 34.47 1.96
CA ASN A 259 2.48 34.72 1.76
C ASN A 259 3.23 33.37 1.65
N PRO A 260 3.83 33.05 0.48
CA PRO A 260 4.58 31.81 0.31
C PRO A 260 5.80 31.65 1.23
N ASN A 261 6.26 32.72 1.89
CA ASN A 261 7.37 32.65 2.84
C ASN A 261 6.93 32.21 4.25
N ASP A 262 5.63 32.24 4.54
CA ASP A 262 5.10 31.76 5.81
C ASP A 262 5.16 30.22 5.85
N ASN A 263 5.24 29.66 7.06
CA ASN A 263 5.32 28.21 7.23
C ASN A 263 4.76 27.70 8.57
N THR A 264 4.21 28.56 9.43
CA THR A 264 3.78 28.16 10.77
C THR A 264 2.33 27.67 10.76
N ILE A 265 1.91 27.06 11.87
CA ILE A 265 0.49 26.91 12.17
C ILE A 265 -0.06 28.30 12.51
N GLY A 266 -1.25 28.64 12.01
CA GLY A 266 -1.87 29.96 12.14
C GLY A 266 -1.49 30.97 11.04
N SER A 267 -0.70 30.59 10.04
CA SER A 267 -0.33 31.49 8.93
C SER A 267 -1.56 31.79 8.05
N PRO A 268 -1.74 33.05 7.60
CA PRO A 268 -2.87 33.40 6.72
C PRO A 268 -2.90 32.58 5.43
N ALA A 269 -4.09 32.11 5.06
CA ALA A 269 -4.32 31.27 3.90
C ALA A 269 -5.54 31.72 3.08
N LYS A 270 -5.50 31.46 1.77
CA LYS A 270 -6.57 31.74 0.80
C LYS A 270 -7.63 30.62 0.73
N GLY A 271 -7.51 29.60 1.59
CA GLY A 271 -8.34 28.39 1.59
C GLY A 271 -7.62 27.18 0.99
N ARG A 272 -8.37 26.29 0.36
CA ARG A 272 -7.91 24.98 -0.17
C ARG A 272 -6.68 25.06 -1.09
N ALA A 273 -5.87 24.01 -1.04
CA ALA A 273 -4.82 23.70 -2.01
C ALA A 273 -4.88 22.23 -2.42
N ILE A 274 -4.27 21.90 -3.57
CA ILE A 274 -4.06 20.54 -4.09
C ILE A 274 -5.34 19.81 -4.49
N THR A 275 -6.28 19.57 -3.59
CA THR A 275 -7.54 18.85 -3.84
C THR A 275 -8.77 19.76 -3.70
N ALA A 276 -9.93 19.27 -4.13
CA ALA A 276 -11.16 20.05 -4.19
C ALA A 276 -11.65 20.55 -2.81
N ASP A 277 -11.39 19.81 -1.74
CA ASP A 277 -11.70 20.19 -0.36
C ASP A 277 -10.45 20.42 0.49
N GLY A 278 -9.27 20.34 -0.13
CA GLY A 278 -7.96 20.38 0.52
C GLY A 278 -7.59 19.11 1.27
N SER A 279 -8.46 18.09 1.37
CA SER A 279 -8.13 16.85 2.07
C SER A 279 -7.10 16.03 1.28
N MET A 280 -6.18 15.38 1.99
CA MET A 280 -5.18 14.49 1.40
C MET A 280 -4.94 13.27 2.28
N SER A 281 -4.92 12.07 1.69
CA SER A 281 -4.52 10.86 2.39
C SER A 281 -3.05 10.91 2.82
N TYR A 282 -2.68 10.26 3.92
CA TYR A 282 -1.29 10.20 4.37
C TYR A 282 -0.36 9.68 3.27
N LYS A 283 -0.76 8.62 2.55
CA LYS A 283 0.00 8.13 1.38
C LYS A 283 0.25 9.20 0.31
N HIS A 284 -0.75 10.04 -0.01
CA HIS A 284 -0.59 11.11 -0.99
C HIS A 284 0.28 12.24 -0.45
N ILE A 285 0.20 12.56 0.84
CA ILE A 285 1.07 13.55 1.49
C ILE A 285 2.52 13.07 1.46
N MET A 286 2.78 11.80 1.75
CA MET A 286 4.13 11.23 1.69
C MET A 286 4.66 11.14 0.26
N TRP A 287 3.81 10.78 -0.71
CA TRP A 287 4.15 10.87 -2.13
C TRP A 287 4.53 12.30 -2.52
N PHE A 288 3.73 13.29 -2.11
CA PHE A 288 3.98 14.71 -2.39
C PHE A 288 5.31 15.17 -1.77
N CYS A 289 5.59 14.81 -0.51
CA CYS A 289 6.87 15.09 0.15
C CYS A 289 8.05 14.52 -0.64
N LYS A 290 7.94 13.27 -1.12
CA LYS A 290 8.99 12.61 -1.91
C LYS A 290 9.19 13.28 -3.27
N SER A 291 8.10 13.58 -3.98
CA SER A 291 8.12 14.18 -5.32
C SER A 291 8.73 15.58 -5.34
N TYR A 292 8.48 16.38 -4.30
CA TYR A 292 8.99 17.75 -4.18
C TYR A 292 10.26 17.87 -3.32
N GLY A 293 10.81 16.76 -2.83
CA GLY A 293 12.00 16.77 -1.97
C GLY A 293 11.82 17.50 -0.65
N VAL A 294 10.58 17.59 -0.14
CA VAL A 294 10.25 18.29 1.10
C VAL A 294 10.15 17.30 2.25
N LYS A 295 10.74 17.65 3.39
CA LYS A 295 10.64 16.86 4.62
C LYS A 295 9.50 17.37 5.50
N PRO A 296 8.65 16.48 6.03
CA PRO A 296 7.71 16.84 7.09
C PRO A 296 8.43 17.39 8.33
N MET A 297 7.85 18.42 8.93
CA MET A 297 8.24 18.97 10.23
C MET A 297 7.28 18.44 11.29
N PHE A 298 7.81 18.15 12.49
CA PHE A 298 7.01 17.82 13.66
C PHE A 298 6.86 19.07 14.54
N ASN A 299 5.64 19.33 15.00
CA ASN A 299 5.34 20.42 15.91
C ASN A 299 5.06 19.86 17.32
N SER A 300 5.95 20.14 18.25
CA SER A 300 5.85 19.67 19.64
C SER A 300 4.81 20.40 20.49
N THR A 301 4.28 21.54 20.04
CA THR A 301 3.19 22.24 20.74
C THR A 301 1.86 21.54 20.51
N TYR A 302 1.57 21.17 19.25
CA TYR A 302 0.30 20.56 18.86
C TYR A 302 0.36 19.02 18.77
N MET A 303 1.56 18.43 18.76
CA MET A 303 1.83 17.01 18.53
C MET A 303 1.29 16.53 17.17
N THR A 304 1.54 17.33 16.14
CA THR A 304 1.16 17.06 14.75
C THR A 304 2.33 17.30 13.82
N ASN A 305 2.19 16.89 12.56
CA ASN A 305 3.15 17.18 11.50
C ASN A 305 2.59 18.21 10.53
N TYR A 306 3.49 18.89 9.84
CA TYR A 306 3.15 19.72 8.70
C TYR A 306 4.29 19.78 7.70
N MET A 307 4.01 20.22 6.48
CA MET A 307 5.02 20.46 5.47
C MET A 307 4.63 21.65 4.60
N LYS A 308 5.60 22.21 3.88
CA LYS A 308 5.38 23.34 2.97
C LYS A 308 6.16 23.19 1.67
N SER A 309 5.49 23.36 0.54
CA SER A 309 6.09 23.41 -0.80
C SER A 309 5.49 24.59 -1.57
N GLY A 310 6.31 25.55 -1.99
CA GLY A 310 5.81 26.77 -2.66
C GLY A 310 4.81 27.54 -1.79
N SER A 311 3.59 27.74 -2.27
CA SER A 311 2.49 28.33 -1.48
C SER A 311 1.60 27.28 -0.79
N SER A 312 1.86 25.99 -0.98
CA SER A 312 1.07 24.92 -0.36
C SER A 312 1.61 24.58 1.02
N TRP A 313 0.75 24.63 2.02
CA TRP A 313 1.02 24.18 3.39
C TRP A 313 0.10 23.01 3.71
N ILE A 314 0.63 21.90 4.22
CA ILE A 314 -0.14 20.68 4.49
C ILE A 314 0.06 20.26 5.94
N GLY A 315 -1.02 20.19 6.73
CA GLY A 315 -1.01 19.70 8.12
C GLY A 315 -1.61 18.31 8.23
N PHE A 316 -0.97 17.41 8.99
CA PHE A 316 -1.33 15.99 9.09
C PHE A 316 -0.70 15.31 10.32
N ASP A 317 -1.01 14.03 10.56
CA ASP A 317 -0.30 13.20 11.54
C ASP A 317 0.73 12.30 10.85
N GLY A 318 2.01 12.42 11.24
CA GLY A 318 3.06 11.48 10.89
C GLY A 318 3.26 10.40 11.95
N VAL A 319 4.26 9.54 11.73
CA VAL A 319 4.61 8.41 12.60
C VAL A 319 4.81 8.85 14.06
N GLU A 320 5.52 9.95 14.29
CA GLU A 320 5.80 10.47 15.64
C GLU A 320 4.52 10.94 16.34
N ALA A 321 3.67 11.72 15.65
CA ALA A 321 2.39 12.18 16.17
C ALA A 321 1.48 11.00 16.54
N VAL A 322 1.40 9.97 15.68
CA VAL A 322 0.60 8.77 15.93
C VAL A 322 1.09 8.02 17.18
N LYS A 323 2.41 7.80 17.33
CA LYS A 323 2.98 7.13 18.52
C LYS A 323 2.68 7.91 19.81
N ILE A 324 2.81 9.23 19.77
CA ILE A 324 2.53 10.11 20.92
C ILE A 324 1.05 10.01 21.32
N LYS A 325 0.14 10.08 20.35
CA LYS A 325 -1.32 10.01 20.60
C LYS A 325 -1.75 8.64 21.13
N VAL A 326 -1.18 7.56 20.61
CA VAL A 326 -1.41 6.20 21.11
C VAL A 326 -0.88 6.02 22.53
N SER A 327 0.30 6.57 22.83
CA SER A 327 0.86 6.56 24.20
C SER A 327 0.00 7.37 25.15
N TYR A 328 -0.48 8.54 24.71
CA TYR A 328 -1.43 9.35 25.44
C TYR A 328 -2.73 8.58 25.75
N ALA A 329 -3.30 7.87 24.77
CA ALA A 329 -4.51 7.07 24.96
C ALA A 329 -4.32 5.98 26.03
N LYS A 330 -3.19 5.27 25.99
CA LYS A 330 -2.82 4.29 27.02
C LYS A 330 -2.69 4.93 28.40
N ASN A 331 -1.97 6.06 28.49
CA ASN A 331 -1.75 6.78 29.76
C ASN A 331 -3.04 7.34 30.37
N LYS A 332 -4.03 7.69 29.54
CA LYS A 332 -5.35 8.15 30.00
C LYS A 332 -6.31 7.00 30.33
N GLY A 333 -5.91 5.75 30.16
CA GLY A 333 -6.78 4.59 30.38
C GLY A 333 -7.92 4.49 29.37
N LEU A 334 -7.72 5.00 28.15
CA LEU A 334 -8.70 4.86 27.07
C LEU A 334 -8.75 3.41 26.58
N LEU A 335 -9.91 3.02 26.03
CA LEU A 335 -10.16 1.65 25.58
C LEU A 335 -9.37 1.26 24.33
N GLY A 336 -8.88 2.25 23.56
CA GLY A 336 -8.16 2.01 22.31
C GLY A 336 -8.03 3.23 21.43
N TYR A 337 -7.78 2.98 20.14
CA TYR A 337 -7.87 3.95 19.07
C TYR A 337 -8.72 3.45 17.90
N HIS A 338 -9.24 4.38 17.10
CA HIS A 338 -9.81 4.12 15.79
C HIS A 338 -9.11 4.97 14.73
N VAL A 339 -9.10 4.48 13.49
CA VAL A 339 -8.48 5.16 12.34
C VAL A 339 -9.54 5.58 11.33
N PHE A 340 -9.44 6.84 10.87
CA PHE A 340 -10.19 7.33 9.72
C PHE A 340 -9.23 7.87 8.62
N GLN A 341 -8.98 7.12 7.55
CA GLN A 341 -9.44 5.76 7.31
C GLN A 341 -8.29 4.85 6.90
N VAL A 342 -8.49 3.54 7.04
CA VAL A 342 -7.47 2.51 6.84
C VAL A 342 -6.80 2.63 5.46
N PRO A 343 -7.54 2.85 4.34
CA PRO A 343 -6.95 3.04 3.00
C PRO A 343 -6.02 4.23 2.80
N ASN A 344 -5.99 5.17 3.75
CA ASN A 344 -5.18 6.37 3.62
C ASN A 344 -3.75 6.19 4.15
N ASP A 345 -3.47 5.11 4.87
CA ASP A 345 -2.11 4.72 5.24
C ASP A 345 -1.25 4.46 4.00
N ASP A 346 0.06 4.42 4.16
CA ASP A 346 0.96 4.07 3.06
C ASP A 346 0.93 2.57 2.73
N GLU A 347 1.55 2.17 1.61
CA GLU A 347 1.62 0.77 1.18
C GLU A 347 2.28 -0.14 2.21
N ASN A 348 3.09 0.46 3.07
CA ASN A 348 3.77 -0.21 4.15
C ASN A 348 2.94 -0.24 5.43
N TRP A 349 1.73 0.31 5.52
CA TRP A 349 0.97 0.37 6.79
C TRP A 349 1.74 1.07 7.92
N ILE A 350 2.56 2.07 7.61
CA ILE A 350 3.52 2.64 8.56
C ILE A 350 2.81 3.29 9.75
N LEU A 351 1.68 3.97 9.54
CA LEU A 351 0.92 4.57 10.65
C LEU A 351 0.22 3.49 11.46
N SER A 352 -0.33 2.45 10.82
CA SER A 352 -1.00 1.34 11.49
C SER A 352 -0.03 0.54 12.36
N ARG A 353 1.19 0.26 11.87
CA ARG A 353 2.26 -0.38 12.65
C ARG A 353 2.75 0.49 13.79
N ALA A 354 2.94 1.79 13.53
CA ALA A 354 3.32 2.75 14.56
C ALA A 354 2.28 2.82 15.68
N ALA A 355 0.99 2.81 15.33
CA ALA A 355 -0.10 2.76 16.30
C ALA A 355 -0.18 1.40 17.02
N GLY A 356 0.13 0.32 16.31
CA GLY A 356 0.11 -1.05 16.81
C GLY A 356 1.22 -1.38 17.82
N GLY A 357 2.32 -0.61 17.84
CA GLY A 357 3.47 -0.80 18.72
C GLY A 357 4.50 -1.83 18.24
N GLU A 358 4.47 -2.22 16.96
CA GLU A 358 5.30 -3.34 16.46
C GLU A 358 6.81 -3.08 16.52
N GLU A 359 7.27 -1.82 16.46
CA GLU A 359 8.69 -1.48 16.63
C GLU A 359 9.21 -1.66 18.07
N GLU A 360 8.36 -1.46 19.09
CA GLU A 360 8.75 -1.67 20.50
C GLU A 360 8.64 -3.14 20.90
N ASP A 361 7.63 -3.84 20.38
CA ASP A 361 7.36 -5.25 20.71
C ASP A 361 8.46 -6.18 20.16
N GLN A 362 9.10 -5.84 19.05
CA GLN A 362 10.22 -6.60 18.50
C GLN A 362 11.51 -6.46 19.32
N LYS A 363 11.80 -5.27 19.87
CA LYS A 363 12.91 -5.04 20.82
C LYS A 363 12.68 -5.75 22.16
N SER A 364 11.44 -5.72 22.66
CA SER A 364 11.01 -6.44 23.87
C SER A 364 11.15 -7.96 23.70
N LYS A 365 10.64 -8.51 22.60
CA LYS A 365 10.76 -9.95 22.28
C LYS A 365 12.19 -10.39 22.04
N GLN A 366 13.02 -9.56 21.39
CA GLN A 366 14.46 -9.83 21.26
C GLN A 366 15.16 -9.85 22.64
N SER A 367 14.83 -8.92 23.53
CA SER A 367 15.39 -8.87 24.89
C SER A 367 14.97 -10.09 25.73
N LEU A 368 13.70 -10.51 25.62
CA LEU A 368 13.18 -11.72 26.27
C LEU A 368 13.82 -13.00 25.71
N LEU A 369 14.02 -13.09 24.40
CA LEU A 369 14.72 -14.22 23.77
C LEU A 369 16.18 -14.31 24.23
N VAL A 370 16.86 -13.16 24.42
CA VAL A 370 18.23 -13.11 24.95
C VAL A 370 18.32 -13.60 26.39
N ILE A 371 17.24 -13.55 27.18
CA ILE A 371 17.21 -14.04 28.57
C ILE A 371 16.75 -15.51 28.63
N VAL A 372 15.77 -15.90 27.81
CA VAL A 372 15.18 -17.25 27.81
C VAL A 372 16.09 -18.27 27.10
N LEU A 373 16.76 -17.90 26.01
CA LEU A 373 17.62 -18.82 25.28
C LEU A 373 18.82 -19.32 26.10
N PRO A 374 19.56 -18.49 26.85
CA PRO A 374 20.65 -18.96 27.70
C PRO A 374 20.15 -19.82 28.86
N THR A 375 19.01 -19.47 29.47
CA THR A 375 18.47 -20.22 30.61
C THR A 375 17.96 -21.60 30.20
N VAL A 376 17.29 -21.69 29.06
CA VAL A 376 16.88 -22.97 28.45
C VAL A 376 18.10 -23.77 27.98
N PHE A 377 19.10 -23.12 27.38
CA PHE A 377 20.34 -23.77 26.95
C PHE A 377 21.14 -24.36 28.12
N VAL A 378 21.23 -23.64 29.25
CA VAL A 378 21.84 -24.15 30.49
C VAL A 378 21.04 -25.33 31.05
N ALA A 379 19.71 -25.26 31.05
CA ALA A 379 18.87 -26.38 31.49
C ALA A 379 19.00 -27.62 30.57
N ILE A 380 19.15 -27.42 29.26
CA ILE A 380 19.40 -28.48 28.28
C ILE A 380 20.81 -29.05 28.43
N LEU A 381 21.83 -28.23 28.73
CA LEU A 381 23.18 -28.70 29.00
C LEU A 381 23.26 -29.52 30.30
N LEU A 382 22.57 -29.09 31.35
CA LEU A 382 22.52 -29.81 32.63
C LEU A 382 21.75 -31.13 32.52
N SER A 383 20.62 -31.15 31.81
CA SER A 383 19.89 -32.39 31.52
C SER A 383 20.63 -33.28 30.52
N GLY A 384 21.28 -32.70 29.52
CA GLY A 384 22.10 -33.37 28.52
C GLY A 384 23.35 -34.01 29.12
N THR A 385 24.04 -33.35 30.04
CA THR A 385 25.18 -33.94 30.77
C THR A 385 24.75 -35.08 31.69
N ALA A 386 23.61 -34.95 32.40
CA ALA A 386 23.05 -36.04 33.19
C ALA A 386 22.66 -37.25 32.32
N ILE A 387 22.02 -37.02 31.17
CA ILE A 387 21.63 -38.07 30.20
C ILE A 387 22.85 -38.67 29.50
N CYS A 388 23.88 -37.87 29.19
CA CYS A 388 25.11 -38.33 28.56
C CYS A 388 25.95 -39.18 29.52
N CYS A 389 26.02 -38.82 30.81
CA CYS A 389 26.61 -39.67 31.85
C CYS A 389 25.90 -41.03 31.98
N LEU A 390 24.59 -41.08 31.74
CA LEU A 390 23.80 -42.32 31.77
C LEU A 390 23.86 -43.12 30.46
N LYS A 391 23.97 -42.46 29.29
CA LYS A 391 24.02 -43.11 27.96
C LYS A 391 25.43 -43.47 27.48
N ARG A 392 26.50 -42.91 28.07
CA ARG A 392 27.91 -43.29 27.81
C ARG A 392 28.23 -44.72 28.28
N LYS A 393 27.32 -45.37 29.01
CA LYS A 393 27.40 -46.80 29.37
C LYS A 393 26.77 -47.75 28.35
N VAL A 394 26.04 -47.30 27.31
CA VAL A 394 25.14 -48.23 26.59
C VAL A 394 25.33 -48.30 25.07
N ILE A 395 25.78 -47.28 24.33
CA ILE A 395 25.71 -47.38 22.85
C ILE A 395 26.92 -46.74 22.14
N MET A 396 28.02 -47.49 22.04
CA MET A 396 28.89 -47.48 20.86
C MET A 396 28.58 -48.75 20.05
N SER A 397 27.78 -48.64 18.98
CA SER A 397 27.88 -49.52 17.80
C SER A 397 26.97 -49.07 16.63
N ARG A 398 27.59 -49.02 15.42
CA ARG A 398 27.03 -49.13 14.04
C ARG A 398 26.13 -47.97 13.51
N VAL A 399 26.59 -47.05 12.65
CA VAL A 399 27.04 -47.08 11.22
C VAL A 399 25.90 -46.93 10.18
N ARG A 400 25.98 -45.82 9.39
CA ARG A 400 25.69 -45.57 7.94
C ARG A 400 24.64 -46.46 7.25
N GLY A 401 23.66 -45.99 6.48
CA GLY A 401 23.50 -44.80 5.62
C GLY A 401 22.80 -45.26 4.32
N LYS A 402 22.12 -44.37 3.56
CA LYS A 402 22.08 -44.34 2.08
C LYS A 402 21.04 -43.36 1.54
N THR A 403 21.46 -42.73 0.45
CA THR A 403 20.79 -41.81 -0.48
C THR A 403 19.94 -42.53 -1.52
N ALA A 404 18.98 -41.81 -2.11
CA ALA A 404 18.39 -42.16 -3.41
C ALA A 404 18.21 -40.89 -4.27
N SER A 405 18.63 -41.03 -5.52
CA SER A 405 18.64 -40.02 -6.60
C SER A 405 17.45 -40.25 -7.53
N GLY A 406 16.89 -39.16 -8.08
CA GLY A 406 15.98 -39.18 -9.22
C GLY A 406 16.34 -38.06 -10.20
N LYS A 407 16.76 -38.42 -11.42
CA LYS A 407 17.12 -37.53 -12.53
C LYS A 407 15.86 -36.94 -13.21
N ARG A 408 15.98 -35.70 -13.71
CA ARG A 408 15.01 -35.04 -14.61
C ARG A 408 15.69 -34.68 -15.94
N VAL A 409 14.88 -34.64 -17.00
CA VAL A 409 15.20 -34.49 -18.44
C VAL A 409 15.77 -33.09 -18.78
N VAL A 410 16.69 -33.02 -19.74
CA VAL A 410 17.48 -31.82 -20.16
C VAL A 410 16.98 -31.23 -21.48
N TYR A 411 16.91 -29.89 -21.57
CA TYR A 411 16.81 -29.11 -22.83
C TYR A 411 18.11 -28.30 -23.01
N PRO A 412 18.70 -28.18 -24.22
CA PRO A 412 20.16 -28.03 -24.36
C PRO A 412 20.74 -26.63 -24.08
N ASN A 413 19.93 -25.57 -24.05
CA ASN A 413 20.42 -24.19 -23.88
C ASN A 413 19.58 -23.36 -22.88
N LEU A 414 18.86 -24.03 -21.99
CA LEU A 414 18.18 -23.39 -20.86
C LEU A 414 18.80 -23.94 -19.58
N GLN A 415 19.51 -23.10 -18.82
CA GLN A 415 19.97 -23.51 -17.49
C GLN A 415 18.77 -23.48 -16.54
N VAL A 416 18.13 -24.64 -16.37
CA VAL A 416 17.03 -24.80 -15.41
C VAL A 416 17.64 -25.04 -14.03
N LEU A 417 17.65 -24.00 -13.21
CA LEU A 417 18.08 -24.11 -11.81
C LEU A 417 17.00 -24.84 -11.00
N THR A 418 17.40 -25.90 -10.32
CA THR A 418 16.56 -26.62 -9.38
C THR A 418 16.40 -25.81 -8.10
N PHE A 419 15.29 -26.03 -7.38
CA PHE A 419 15.08 -25.41 -6.07
C PHE A 419 16.24 -25.66 -5.10
N ASN A 420 16.90 -26.82 -5.19
CA ASN A 420 18.03 -27.16 -4.33
C ASN A 420 19.29 -26.34 -4.68
N GLU A 421 19.51 -26.03 -5.96
CA GLU A 421 20.60 -25.16 -6.40
C GLU A 421 20.34 -23.71 -5.97
N ILE A 422 19.11 -23.22 -6.10
CA ILE A 422 18.71 -21.89 -5.62
C ILE A 422 18.87 -21.79 -4.10
N LYS A 423 18.39 -22.80 -3.37
CA LYS A 423 18.52 -22.89 -1.91
C LYS A 423 19.99 -22.94 -1.48
N THR A 424 20.86 -23.60 -2.24
CA THR A 424 22.29 -23.64 -1.95
C THR A 424 22.93 -22.27 -2.25
N ALA A 425 22.58 -21.66 -3.38
CA ALA A 425 23.11 -20.38 -3.80
C ALA A 425 22.74 -19.24 -2.82
N THR A 426 21.59 -19.32 -2.17
CA THR A 426 21.13 -18.32 -1.19
C THR A 426 21.54 -18.64 0.25
N ASP A 427 22.40 -19.65 0.45
CA ASP A 427 22.76 -20.20 1.77
C ASP A 427 21.52 -20.54 2.60
N ASN A 428 20.67 -21.40 2.05
CA ASN A 428 19.38 -21.79 2.61
C ASN A 428 18.46 -20.57 2.91
N PHE A 429 18.48 -19.57 2.03
CA PHE A 429 17.74 -18.32 2.22
C PHE A 429 18.10 -17.63 3.55
N ALA A 430 19.39 -17.60 3.90
CA ALA A 430 19.88 -16.94 5.10
C ALA A 430 19.45 -15.47 5.13
N CYS A 431 19.13 -14.95 6.31
CA CYS A 431 18.77 -13.55 6.50
C CYS A 431 19.87 -12.59 6.01
N GLU A 432 21.12 -13.01 6.10
CA GLU A 432 22.31 -12.27 5.64
C GLU A 432 22.36 -12.10 4.12
N SER A 433 21.74 -13.04 3.41
CA SER A 433 21.56 -13.02 1.96
C SER A 433 20.33 -12.23 1.55
N LYS A 434 19.45 -11.79 2.45
CA LYS A 434 18.21 -11.10 2.09
C LYS A 434 18.50 -9.66 1.61
N LEU A 435 18.16 -9.37 0.37
CA LEU A 435 18.34 -8.06 -0.25
C LEU A 435 17.19 -7.10 0.07
N GLY A 436 15.99 -7.64 0.28
CA GLY A 436 14.79 -6.86 0.57
C GLY A 436 13.56 -7.75 0.62
N GLU A 437 12.40 -7.17 0.91
CA GLU A 437 11.11 -7.87 0.90
C GLU A 437 10.03 -6.90 0.43
N GLY A 438 9.25 -7.32 -0.57
CA GLY A 438 8.14 -6.56 -1.13
C GLY A 438 6.81 -7.32 -1.01
N GLY A 439 5.77 -6.83 -1.68
CA GLY A 439 4.39 -7.36 -1.58
C GLY A 439 4.19 -8.82 -2.02
N PHE A 440 5.23 -9.49 -2.52
CA PHE A 440 5.20 -10.87 -2.99
C PHE A 440 6.23 -11.79 -2.31
N GLY A 441 6.94 -11.28 -1.29
CA GLY A 441 7.85 -12.06 -0.45
C GLY A 441 9.31 -11.55 -0.44
N PRO A 442 10.17 -12.24 0.34
CA PRO A 442 11.56 -11.88 0.54
C PRO A 442 12.44 -12.24 -0.68
N VAL A 443 13.32 -11.32 -1.06
CA VAL A 443 14.30 -11.48 -2.14
C VAL A 443 15.67 -11.73 -1.53
N TYR A 444 16.36 -12.77 -2.01
CA TYR A 444 17.65 -13.20 -1.51
C TYR A 444 18.72 -13.11 -2.60
N LYS A 445 19.88 -12.59 -2.21
CA LYS A 445 21.16 -12.65 -2.90
C LYS A 445 21.58 -14.11 -3.01
N GLY A 446 21.61 -14.64 -4.22
CA GLY A 446 22.22 -15.93 -4.52
C GLY A 446 23.64 -15.76 -5.04
N LYS A 447 24.58 -16.60 -4.60
CA LYS A 447 25.88 -16.80 -5.25
C LYS A 447 25.87 -18.17 -5.91
N LEU A 448 25.90 -18.21 -7.24
CA LEU A 448 26.14 -19.45 -7.96
C LEU A 448 27.62 -19.84 -7.81
N GLY A 449 27.91 -21.13 -7.90
CA GLY A 449 29.23 -21.70 -7.56
C GLY A 449 30.41 -21.21 -8.42
N ASP A 450 30.16 -20.39 -9.42
CA ASP A 450 31.15 -19.78 -10.33
C ASP A 450 31.58 -18.35 -9.90
N GLY A 451 31.02 -17.79 -8.82
CA GLY A 451 31.49 -16.54 -8.22
C GLY A 451 31.10 -15.26 -8.97
N GLN A 452 30.10 -15.29 -9.86
CA GLN A 452 29.66 -14.11 -10.61
C GLN A 452 28.77 -13.16 -9.78
N GLU A 453 28.96 -11.84 -9.93
CA GLU A 453 28.23 -10.77 -9.23
C GLU A 453 27.21 -10.03 -10.12
N SER A 454 26.20 -9.38 -9.51
CA SER A 454 25.11 -8.64 -10.19
C SER A 454 25.56 -7.31 -10.81
N LEU A 455 25.08 -7.00 -12.02
CA LEU A 455 25.47 -5.87 -12.87
C LEU A 455 25.26 -4.49 -12.22
N ASP A 456 24.15 -4.34 -11.50
CA ASP A 456 23.71 -3.17 -10.74
C ASP A 456 24.73 -2.78 -9.64
N THR A 457 25.56 -3.72 -9.19
CA THR A 457 26.63 -3.47 -8.21
C THR A 457 27.82 -2.72 -8.83
N TYR A 458 27.97 -2.75 -10.15
CA TYR A 458 29.10 -2.14 -10.87
C TYR A 458 28.73 -0.83 -11.59
N LEU A 459 27.52 -0.72 -12.15
CA LEU A 459 27.13 0.43 -12.97
C LEU A 459 26.97 1.74 -12.19
N PHE A 460 26.58 1.67 -10.92
CA PHE A 460 26.25 2.85 -10.10
C PHE A 460 27.27 3.16 -9.01
N ASP A 461 28.32 2.35 -8.90
CA ASP A 461 29.44 2.58 -8.01
C ASP A 461 30.56 3.31 -8.81
N PRO A 462 30.92 4.55 -8.43
CA PRO A 462 31.89 5.37 -9.16
C PRO A 462 33.28 4.72 -9.30
N MET A 463 33.66 3.89 -8.33
CA MET A 463 34.96 3.22 -8.28
C MET A 463 34.94 1.89 -9.03
N LYS A 464 33.84 1.13 -8.94
CA LYS A 464 33.70 -0.16 -9.64
C LYS A 464 33.36 0.00 -11.12
N ARG A 465 32.73 1.10 -11.52
CA ARG A 465 32.45 1.44 -12.93
C ARG A 465 33.72 1.53 -13.78
N LEU A 466 34.84 1.93 -13.19
CA LEU A 466 36.16 2.00 -13.84
C LEU A 466 36.75 0.62 -14.19
N TRP A 467 36.20 -0.48 -13.65
CA TRP A 467 36.65 -1.86 -13.90
C TRP A 467 35.82 -2.60 -14.95
N LEU A 468 34.82 -1.93 -15.54
CA LEU A 468 33.93 -2.43 -16.59
C LEU A 468 34.42 -1.95 -17.97
N ASP A 469 35.41 -2.64 -18.53
CA ASP A 469 35.83 -2.47 -19.92
C ASP A 469 34.77 -2.94 -20.93
N TRP A 470 35.00 -2.63 -22.22
CA TRP A 470 34.11 -3.00 -23.33
C TRP A 470 33.86 -4.51 -23.40
N GLU A 471 34.90 -5.34 -23.28
CA GLU A 471 34.77 -6.80 -23.37
C GLU A 471 33.87 -7.37 -22.27
N LYS A 472 33.97 -6.88 -21.04
CA LYS A 472 33.06 -7.27 -19.95
C LYS A 472 31.63 -6.84 -20.20
N ARG A 473 31.40 -5.63 -20.72
CA ARG A 473 30.05 -5.14 -21.04
C ARG A 473 29.42 -5.92 -22.19
N VAL A 474 30.20 -6.28 -23.22
CA VAL A 474 29.75 -7.15 -24.32
C VAL A 474 29.47 -8.56 -23.80
N GLN A 475 30.32 -9.15 -22.95
CA GLN A 475 30.02 -10.44 -22.30
C GLN A 475 28.75 -10.40 -21.44
N ILE A 476 28.40 -9.24 -20.87
CA ILE A 476 27.15 -9.03 -20.15
C ILE A 476 25.95 -8.95 -21.11
N ILE A 477 26.10 -8.29 -22.27
CA ILE A 477 25.04 -8.13 -23.28
C ILE A 477 24.81 -9.44 -24.07
N GLU A 478 25.88 -10.16 -24.41
CA GLU A 478 25.87 -11.35 -25.28
C GLU A 478 25.77 -12.67 -24.49
N GLY A 479 26.13 -12.68 -23.21
CA GLY A 479 25.99 -13.83 -22.31
C GLY A 479 24.61 -13.83 -21.63
N PRO A 480 23.78 -14.88 -21.76
CA PRO A 480 22.48 -14.92 -21.09
C PRO A 480 22.69 -14.91 -19.58
N LYS A 481 22.33 -13.79 -18.95
CA LYS A 481 22.29 -13.62 -17.49
C LYS A 481 20.84 -13.49 -17.08
N ILE A 482 20.42 -14.28 -16.09
CA ILE A 482 19.10 -14.11 -15.47
C ILE A 482 19.15 -12.76 -14.73
N SER A 483 18.34 -11.80 -15.17
CA SER A 483 18.12 -10.53 -14.46
C SER A 483 16.63 -10.28 -14.29
N ASP A 484 16.27 -9.81 -13.10
CA ASP A 484 14.98 -9.22 -12.73
C ASP A 484 13.74 -10.14 -12.81
N PHE A 485 13.42 -10.83 -11.71
CA PHE A 485 12.08 -11.39 -11.50
C PHE A 485 11.24 -10.46 -10.63
N GLY A 486 11.21 -9.16 -10.94
CA GLY A 486 10.27 -8.23 -10.34
C GLY A 486 8.80 -8.63 -10.57
N ILE A 487 8.50 -9.43 -11.60
CA ILE A 487 7.15 -9.90 -11.95
C ILE A 487 7.26 -11.28 -12.64
N ALA A 488 7.12 -12.39 -11.92
CA ALA A 488 7.02 -13.72 -12.54
C ALA A 488 5.64 -14.33 -12.27
N ARG A 489 4.84 -14.54 -13.32
CA ARG A 489 3.57 -15.29 -13.26
C ARG A 489 3.70 -16.56 -14.10
N ILE A 490 3.20 -17.68 -13.58
CA ILE A 490 3.12 -18.93 -14.34
C ILE A 490 1.97 -18.79 -15.35
N PHE A 491 2.30 -18.86 -16.64
CA PHE A 491 1.32 -18.96 -17.72
C PHE A 491 0.88 -20.42 -17.90
N PRO A 492 -0.42 -20.69 -18.13
CA PRO A 492 -0.85 -21.91 -18.81
C PRO A 492 -0.21 -21.97 -20.22
N ARG A 493 0.07 -23.17 -20.75
CA ARG A 493 0.90 -23.39 -21.94
C ARG A 493 0.49 -22.62 -23.22
N ASP A 494 -0.73 -22.08 -23.28
CA ASP A 494 -1.35 -21.54 -24.49
C ASP A 494 -1.74 -20.05 -24.41
N GLU A 495 -1.36 -19.31 -23.36
CA GLU A 495 -1.66 -17.86 -23.20
C GLU A 495 -0.40 -16.98 -23.41
N SER A 496 -0.51 -15.92 -24.21
CA SER A 496 0.60 -14.98 -24.54
C SER A 496 0.53 -13.62 -23.84
N GLU A 497 -0.61 -13.28 -23.23
CA GLU A 497 -0.96 -11.97 -22.68
C GLU A 497 -1.86 -12.12 -21.44
N ALA A 498 -1.79 -11.19 -20.49
CA ALA A 498 -2.66 -11.18 -19.32
C ALA A 498 -2.92 -9.75 -18.81
N ASN A 499 -4.12 -9.51 -18.27
CA ASN A 499 -4.46 -8.25 -17.63
C ASN A 499 -4.13 -8.30 -16.13
N THR A 500 -3.51 -7.24 -15.60
CA THR A 500 -3.18 -7.13 -14.18
C THR A 500 -4.03 -6.04 -13.52
N GLN A 501 -4.63 -6.33 -12.38
CA GLN A 501 -5.50 -5.38 -11.67
C GLN A 501 -4.71 -4.26 -10.95
N LYS A 502 -3.37 -4.32 -10.93
CA LYS A 502 -2.48 -3.38 -10.26
C LYS A 502 -1.22 -3.14 -11.09
N ILE A 503 -0.90 -1.88 -11.35
CA ILE A 503 0.30 -1.42 -12.06
C ILE A 503 1.48 -1.37 -11.06
N VAL A 504 2.46 -2.25 -11.22
CA VAL A 504 3.68 -2.36 -10.42
C VAL A 504 4.89 -2.40 -11.36
N GLY A 505 5.91 -1.57 -11.13
CA GLY A 505 7.14 -1.57 -11.93
C GLY A 505 8.06 -0.38 -11.62
N THR A 506 9.34 -0.50 -11.94
CA THR A 506 10.33 0.57 -11.72
C THR A 506 10.14 1.68 -12.74
N TYR A 507 9.82 2.90 -12.27
CA TYR A 507 9.58 4.06 -13.13
C TYR A 507 10.72 4.27 -14.15
N GLY A 508 10.37 4.43 -15.42
CA GLY A 508 11.29 4.49 -16.55
C GLY A 508 11.52 3.17 -17.28
N TYR A 509 11.21 2.02 -16.67
CA TYR A 509 11.24 0.69 -17.31
C TYR A 509 9.84 0.15 -17.61
N VAL A 510 8.80 0.87 -17.18
CA VAL A 510 7.41 0.47 -17.36
C VAL A 510 6.88 1.01 -18.69
N PRO A 511 6.34 0.16 -19.59
CA PRO A 511 5.84 0.58 -20.88
C PRO A 511 4.45 1.28 -20.82
N PRO A 512 4.10 2.10 -21.82
CA PRO A 512 2.85 2.85 -21.87
C PRO A 512 1.58 2.04 -21.70
N GLU A 513 1.45 0.89 -22.37
CA GLU A 513 0.25 0.05 -22.31
C GLU A 513 -0.03 -0.48 -20.91
N TYR A 514 1.03 -0.76 -20.14
CA TYR A 514 0.90 -1.16 -18.75
C TYR A 514 0.51 0.02 -17.86
N VAL A 515 1.09 1.20 -18.07
CA VAL A 515 0.75 2.42 -17.32
C VAL A 515 -0.68 2.91 -17.61
N LYS A 516 -1.10 2.85 -18.87
CA LYS A 516 -2.39 3.41 -19.33
C LYS A 516 -3.55 2.44 -19.13
N GLN A 517 -3.31 1.13 -19.26
CA GLN A 517 -4.39 0.12 -19.35
C GLN A 517 -4.17 -1.10 -18.44
N GLY A 518 -3.05 -1.19 -17.71
CA GLY A 518 -2.74 -2.36 -16.85
C GLY A 518 -2.40 -3.64 -17.62
N MET A 519 -2.19 -3.54 -18.94
CA MET A 519 -1.93 -4.66 -19.83
C MET A 519 -0.49 -5.15 -19.72
N TYR A 520 -0.30 -6.45 -19.48
CA TYR A 520 1.00 -7.09 -19.37
C TYR A 520 1.18 -8.17 -20.44
N SER A 521 2.31 -8.14 -21.13
CA SER A 521 2.64 -9.10 -22.19
C SER A 521 4.14 -9.31 -22.27
N LYS A 522 4.59 -10.26 -23.09
CA LYS A 522 6.02 -10.46 -23.38
C LYS A 522 6.70 -9.19 -23.95
N LYS A 523 5.94 -8.25 -24.51
CA LYS A 523 6.44 -6.96 -25.02
C LYS A 523 6.79 -5.97 -23.91
N TYR A 524 6.33 -6.23 -22.68
CA TYR A 524 6.76 -5.50 -21.49
C TYR A 524 8.26 -5.72 -21.24
N ASP A 525 8.69 -6.98 -21.28
CA ASP A 525 10.09 -7.34 -21.02
C ASP A 525 10.99 -6.79 -22.14
N VAL A 526 10.49 -6.76 -23.37
CA VAL A 526 11.19 -6.12 -24.51
C VAL A 526 11.41 -4.63 -24.24
N TYR A 527 10.39 -3.91 -23.78
CA TYR A 527 10.51 -2.49 -23.45
C TYR A 527 11.53 -2.25 -22.33
N SER A 528 11.42 -3.02 -21.24
CA SER A 528 12.33 -2.94 -20.10
C SER A 528 13.77 -3.21 -20.51
N PHE A 529 13.99 -4.20 -21.39
CA PHE A 529 15.28 -4.52 -21.97
C PHE A 529 15.83 -3.35 -22.81
N GLY A 530 15.01 -2.72 -23.64
CA GLY A 530 15.40 -1.56 -24.44
C GLY A 530 15.89 -0.40 -23.57
N VAL A 531 15.17 -0.09 -22.49
CA VAL A 531 15.57 0.93 -21.51
C VAL A 531 16.92 0.58 -20.87
N LEU A 532 17.07 -0.68 -20.43
CA LEU A 532 18.31 -1.15 -19.82
C LEU A 532 19.49 -1.07 -20.80
N LEU A 533 19.29 -1.46 -22.06
CA LEU A 533 20.31 -1.41 -23.10
C LEU A 533 20.77 0.04 -23.35
N LEU A 534 19.85 1.01 -23.41
CA LEU A 534 20.19 2.43 -23.50
C LEU A 534 21.02 2.92 -22.31
N GLN A 535 20.73 2.45 -21.10
CA GLN A 535 21.53 2.79 -19.92
C GLN A 535 22.92 2.14 -19.93
N ILE A 536 23.05 0.91 -20.43
CA ILE A 536 24.34 0.20 -20.49
C ILE A 536 25.29 0.91 -21.44
N ILE A 537 24.81 1.32 -22.62
CA ILE A 537 25.65 1.95 -23.65
C ILE A 537 25.99 3.42 -23.35
N SER A 538 25.15 4.11 -22.56
CA SER A 538 25.35 5.53 -22.23
C SER A 538 25.88 5.79 -20.82
N GLY A 539 25.68 4.84 -19.90
CA GLY A 539 25.87 5.03 -18.47
C GLY A 539 24.98 6.12 -17.85
N LYS A 540 23.92 6.54 -18.55
CA LYS A 540 22.93 7.55 -18.15
C LYS A 540 21.80 6.90 -17.34
N LYS A 541 21.23 7.63 -16.38
CA LYS A 541 20.12 7.18 -15.53
C LYS A 541 18.77 7.58 -16.11
N THR A 542 17.74 6.75 -15.90
CA THR A 542 16.35 7.06 -16.29
C THR A 542 15.72 8.16 -15.44
N SER A 543 16.24 8.43 -14.24
CA SER A 543 15.73 9.46 -13.31
C SER A 543 16.08 10.89 -13.67
N ASN A 544 16.91 11.11 -14.70
CA ASN A 544 17.44 12.43 -15.05
C ASN A 544 16.94 12.86 -16.44
N LEU A 545 16.96 14.17 -16.68
CA LEU A 545 16.67 14.76 -17.98
C LEU A 545 17.97 15.21 -18.68
N TYR A 546 17.96 15.15 -20.01
CA TYR A 546 19.09 15.33 -20.91
C TYR A 546 18.73 16.30 -22.05
N GLY A 547 19.65 16.47 -23.00
CA GLY A 547 19.55 17.49 -24.05
C GLY A 547 20.12 18.84 -23.62
N VAL A 548 20.21 19.76 -24.58
CA VAL A 548 20.77 21.11 -24.37
C VAL A 548 19.97 21.86 -23.30
N ASP A 549 18.65 21.72 -23.33
CA ASP A 549 17.72 22.39 -22.41
C ASP A 549 17.36 21.55 -21.16
N LYS A 550 17.96 20.36 -21.00
CA LYS A 550 17.71 19.42 -19.89
C LYS A 550 16.22 19.08 -19.69
N ASN A 551 15.49 18.89 -20.79
CA ASN A 551 14.07 18.58 -20.80
C ASN A 551 13.74 17.20 -21.41
N LEU A 552 14.71 16.48 -21.97
CA LEU A 552 14.49 15.21 -22.65
C LEU A 552 14.68 14.02 -21.71
N THR A 553 13.77 13.07 -21.75
CA THR A 553 13.98 11.75 -21.14
C THR A 553 15.16 11.02 -21.80
N ILE A 554 15.67 9.95 -21.17
CA ILE A 554 16.74 9.13 -21.78
C ILE A 554 16.33 8.57 -23.15
N LEU A 555 15.04 8.29 -23.36
CA LEU A 555 14.52 7.75 -24.62
C LEU A 555 14.48 8.82 -25.71
N GLU A 556 13.92 10.00 -25.40
CA GLU A 556 13.85 11.14 -26.33
C GLU A 556 15.26 11.63 -26.70
N HIS A 557 16.16 11.72 -25.72
CA HIS A 557 17.54 12.12 -25.95
C HIS A 557 18.30 11.11 -26.83
N ALA A 558 18.07 9.81 -26.63
CA ALA A 558 18.61 8.78 -27.51
C ALA A 558 18.06 8.93 -28.93
N TYR A 559 16.73 9.06 -29.08
CA TYR A 559 16.10 9.17 -30.39
C TYR A 559 16.56 10.41 -31.16
N GLU A 560 16.67 11.58 -30.52
CA GLU A 560 17.15 12.80 -31.18
C GLU A 560 18.59 12.66 -31.69
N LEU A 561 19.48 12.10 -30.86
CA LEU A 561 20.88 11.90 -31.24
C LEU A 561 21.00 10.82 -32.33
N TRP A 562 20.19 9.77 -32.30
CA TRP A 562 20.13 8.77 -33.36
C TRP A 562 19.63 9.37 -34.68
N ARG A 563 18.53 10.11 -34.66
CA ARG A 563 17.91 10.75 -35.83
C ARG A 563 18.86 11.73 -36.52
N ASN A 564 19.69 12.43 -35.75
CA ASN A 564 20.65 13.41 -36.26
C ASN A 564 22.03 12.82 -36.60
N ASP A 565 22.15 11.48 -36.69
CA ASP A 565 23.39 10.72 -36.87
C ASP A 565 24.53 11.12 -35.91
N ASN A 566 24.15 11.49 -34.68
CA ASN A 566 25.03 11.97 -33.64
C ASN A 566 25.08 11.03 -32.43
N CYS A 567 24.99 9.71 -32.70
CA CYS A 567 24.90 8.66 -31.68
C CYS A 567 26.09 8.67 -30.71
N GLU A 568 27.26 9.11 -31.16
CA GLU A 568 28.51 9.13 -30.36
C GLU A 568 28.35 9.98 -29.09
N ASN A 569 27.62 11.10 -29.18
CA ASN A 569 27.33 11.97 -28.03
C ASN A 569 26.38 11.37 -26.99
N PHE A 570 25.71 10.26 -27.33
CA PHE A 570 24.89 9.51 -26.39
C PHE A 570 25.72 8.52 -25.55
N MET A 571 26.81 8.00 -26.13
CA MET A 571 27.58 6.89 -25.57
C MET A 571 28.45 7.31 -24.39
N ASP A 572 28.73 6.35 -23.50
CA ASP A 572 29.69 6.55 -22.42
C ASP A 572 31.11 6.73 -23.01
N PRO A 573 31.83 7.84 -22.72
CA PRO A 573 33.17 8.10 -23.25
C PRO A 573 34.20 7.02 -22.91
N SER A 574 33.96 6.22 -21.86
CA SER A 574 34.82 5.06 -21.53
C SER A 574 34.71 3.89 -22.51
N LEU A 575 33.82 3.98 -23.50
CA LEU A 575 33.59 2.96 -24.54
C LEU A 575 34.19 3.33 -25.90
N ASP A 576 34.96 4.43 -25.98
CA ASP A 576 35.46 5.01 -27.22
C ASP A 576 36.57 4.14 -27.85
N ASN A 577 36.19 3.29 -28.81
CA ASN A 577 37.12 2.71 -29.78
C ASN A 577 36.42 2.61 -31.15
N ALA A 578 37.17 2.85 -32.24
CA ALA A 578 36.63 2.93 -33.59
C ALA A 578 36.00 1.61 -34.12
N ALA A 579 36.37 0.44 -33.59
CA ALA A 579 35.77 -0.85 -33.94
C ALA A 579 34.42 -1.10 -33.21
N THR A 580 34.15 -0.34 -32.16
CA THR A 580 32.99 -0.48 -31.26
C THR A 580 31.85 0.48 -31.63
N THR A 581 32.15 1.61 -32.28
CA THR A 581 31.15 2.64 -32.63
C THR A 581 30.02 2.11 -33.52
N CYS A 582 30.30 1.28 -34.53
CA CYS A 582 29.28 0.69 -35.40
C CYS A 582 28.34 -0.26 -34.64
N LYS A 583 28.88 -1.05 -33.70
CA LYS A 583 28.09 -1.94 -32.84
C LYS A 583 27.21 -1.15 -31.87
N LEU A 584 27.74 -0.08 -31.30
CA LEU A 584 26.99 0.80 -30.39
C LEU A 584 25.85 1.53 -31.10
N LYS A 585 26.07 2.04 -32.33
CA LYS A 585 24.99 2.60 -33.16
C LYS A 585 23.88 1.57 -33.40
N ARG A 586 24.26 0.32 -33.70
CA ARG A 586 23.32 -0.79 -33.88
C ARG A 586 22.56 -1.13 -32.59
N TYR A 587 23.24 -1.22 -31.45
CA TYR A 587 22.60 -1.47 -30.16
C TYR A 587 21.63 -0.36 -29.77
N MET A 588 21.99 0.90 -30.02
CA MET A 588 21.11 2.04 -29.80
C MET A 588 19.86 1.97 -30.68
N GLN A 589 20.02 1.63 -31.98
CA GLN A 589 18.89 1.46 -32.90
C GLN A 589 17.95 0.31 -32.46
N VAL A 590 18.51 -0.85 -32.08
CA VAL A 590 17.73 -1.99 -31.57
C VAL A 590 17.03 -1.63 -30.25
N ALA A 591 17.69 -0.90 -29.37
CA ALA A 591 17.10 -0.43 -28.12
C ALA A 591 15.94 0.54 -28.37
N LEU A 592 16.06 1.44 -29.35
CA LEU A 592 15.00 2.36 -29.76
C LEU A 592 13.79 1.62 -30.36
N LEU A 593 14.00 0.54 -31.11
CA LEU A 593 12.91 -0.35 -31.58
C LEU A 593 12.20 -1.05 -30.41
N CYS A 594 12.91 -1.33 -29.32
CA CYS A 594 12.33 -1.97 -28.14
C CYS A 594 11.43 -1.04 -27.32
N VAL A 595 11.62 0.28 -27.39
CA VAL A 595 10.94 1.28 -26.53
C VAL A 595 9.84 2.07 -27.25
N GLN A 596 9.27 1.52 -28.31
CA GLN A 596 8.20 2.14 -29.10
C GLN A 596 6.91 2.33 -28.29
N GLU A 597 6.16 3.39 -28.59
CA GLU A 597 4.88 3.73 -27.91
C GLU A 597 3.88 2.58 -28.00
N ARG A 598 3.69 2.05 -29.22
CA ARG A 598 2.85 0.89 -29.47
C ARG A 598 3.64 -0.39 -29.27
N TRP A 599 3.10 -1.29 -28.46
CA TRP A 599 3.70 -2.58 -28.12
C TRP A 599 3.78 -3.54 -29.32
N GLU A 600 2.91 -3.39 -30.33
CA GLU A 600 2.93 -4.17 -31.57
C GLU A 600 4.14 -3.85 -32.46
N ASP A 601 4.61 -2.59 -32.40
CA ASP A 601 5.74 -2.10 -33.21
C ASP A 601 7.10 -2.52 -32.62
N ARG A 602 7.10 -3.04 -31.38
CA ARG A 602 8.32 -3.57 -30.75
C ARG A 602 8.65 -4.95 -31.31
N PRO A 603 9.92 -5.31 -31.51
CA PRO A 603 10.32 -6.67 -31.92
C PRO A 603 10.05 -7.70 -30.81
N SER A 604 10.13 -9.00 -31.14
CA SER A 604 10.22 -10.08 -30.16
C SER A 604 11.66 -10.22 -29.64
N MET A 605 11.85 -10.79 -28.44
CA MET A 605 13.22 -11.01 -27.91
C MET A 605 14.08 -11.93 -28.80
N LEU A 606 13.46 -12.78 -29.64
CA LEU A 606 14.17 -13.58 -30.63
C LEU A 606 14.72 -12.70 -31.76
N GLU A 607 13.89 -11.79 -32.29
CA GLU A 607 14.32 -10.81 -33.30
C GLU A 607 15.36 -9.84 -32.72
N VAL A 608 15.18 -9.38 -31.48
CA VAL A 608 16.19 -8.58 -30.76
C VAL A 608 17.50 -9.34 -30.67
N SER A 609 17.49 -10.61 -30.24
CA SER A 609 18.71 -11.41 -30.18
C SER A 609 19.34 -11.65 -31.55
N SER A 610 18.55 -11.77 -32.62
CA SER A 610 19.08 -11.91 -33.99
C SER A 610 19.77 -10.62 -34.41
N MET A 611 19.07 -9.49 -34.29
CA MET A 611 19.57 -8.17 -34.66
C MET A 611 20.84 -7.80 -33.89
N LEU A 612 20.96 -8.18 -32.61
CA LEU A 612 22.16 -7.91 -31.81
C LEU A 612 23.35 -8.81 -32.18
N LYS A 613 23.13 -10.04 -32.63
CA LYS A 613 24.18 -11.02 -32.94
C LYS A 613 24.65 -10.99 -34.39
N ASN A 614 23.79 -10.57 -35.32
CA ASN A 614 24.10 -10.56 -36.74
C ASN A 614 24.36 -9.13 -37.22
N GLU A 615 25.64 -8.76 -37.35
CA GLU A 615 26.05 -7.41 -37.77
C GLU A 615 25.61 -7.04 -39.19
N THR A 616 25.29 -8.03 -40.02
CA THR A 616 24.89 -7.85 -41.44
C THR A 616 23.38 -7.78 -41.66
N GLU A 617 22.58 -8.06 -40.63
CA GLU A 617 21.12 -8.05 -40.73
C GLU A 617 20.61 -6.60 -40.82
N ILE A 618 19.70 -6.32 -41.77
CA ILE A 618 19.12 -4.98 -41.97
C ILE A 618 18.15 -4.68 -40.81
N VAL A 619 18.44 -3.64 -40.03
CA VAL A 619 17.62 -3.21 -38.89
C VAL A 619 16.69 -2.07 -39.33
N PRO A 620 15.37 -2.14 -39.06
CA PRO A 620 14.43 -1.08 -39.43
C PRO A 620 14.69 0.22 -38.66
N ALA A 621 14.27 1.34 -39.23
CA ALA A 621 14.33 2.65 -38.58
C ALA A 621 13.27 2.72 -37.45
N PRO A 622 13.64 3.04 -36.19
CA PRO A 622 12.68 3.29 -35.13
C PRO A 622 11.88 4.58 -35.36
N SER A 623 10.61 4.56 -34.94
CA SER A 623 9.77 5.75 -34.77
C SER A 623 10.01 6.42 -33.42
N THR A 624 9.33 7.55 -33.19
CA THR A 624 9.40 8.30 -31.93
C THR A 624 9.13 7.39 -30.72
N PRO A 625 9.98 7.42 -29.69
CA PRO A 625 9.88 6.51 -28.56
C PRO A 625 8.69 6.86 -27.67
N ALA A 626 8.33 5.89 -26.83
CA ALA A 626 7.23 6.01 -25.89
C ALA A 626 7.28 7.28 -25.01
N PHE A 627 6.10 7.82 -24.69
CA PHE A 627 5.90 8.99 -23.82
C PHE A 627 6.47 10.33 -24.31
N SER A 628 6.86 10.43 -25.59
CA SER A 628 7.37 11.67 -26.17
C SER A 628 6.29 12.76 -26.23
N THR A 629 6.61 14.01 -25.85
CA THR A 629 5.63 15.11 -25.78
C THR A 629 5.33 15.79 -27.12
N ASN A 630 6.15 15.56 -28.16
CA ASN A 630 6.05 16.22 -29.46
C ASN A 630 5.39 15.34 -30.52
N GLN A 631 4.24 14.74 -30.21
CA GLN A 631 3.54 13.85 -31.16
C GLN A 631 2.86 14.59 -32.33
N ASP A 632 2.71 15.92 -32.25
CA ASP A 632 1.87 16.68 -33.19
C ASP A 632 2.61 17.35 -34.38
N GLU A 633 3.95 17.35 -34.45
CA GLU A 633 4.65 18.00 -35.58
C GLU A 633 5.00 17.05 -36.75
N ASP A 634 5.11 15.74 -36.51
CA ASP A 634 5.57 14.78 -37.54
C ASP A 634 4.43 14.14 -38.37
N GLN A 635 3.17 14.16 -37.91
CA GLN A 635 2.04 13.67 -38.73
C GLN A 635 1.63 14.65 -39.85
N GLN A 636 2.03 15.92 -39.76
CA GLN A 636 1.67 16.94 -40.76
C GLN A 636 2.66 17.07 -41.92
N LYS A 637 3.81 16.37 -41.90
CA LYS A 637 4.79 16.40 -43.01
C LYS A 637 4.66 15.26 -44.03
N TYR A 638 3.82 14.26 -43.78
CA TYR A 638 3.55 13.18 -44.75
C TYR A 638 2.16 13.24 -45.41
N CYS A 639 1.33 14.23 -45.07
CA CYS A 639 -0.01 14.37 -45.63
C CYS A 639 -0.27 15.76 -46.23
N SER A 640 0.46 16.13 -47.29
CA SER A 640 -0.01 17.05 -48.35
C SER A 640 1.07 17.32 -49.40
N THR A 641 1.12 16.50 -50.46
CA THR A 641 1.05 16.93 -51.89
C THR A 641 1.43 15.80 -52.84
N SER A 642 0.43 15.07 -53.35
CA SER A 642 0.12 15.07 -54.79
C SER A 642 -1.09 14.15 -55.04
N HIS A 643 -2.26 14.79 -55.14
CA HIS A 643 -3.42 14.20 -55.80
C HIS A 643 -3.18 14.22 -57.30
N ALA A 644 -3.25 13.05 -57.94
CA ALA A 644 -3.79 12.81 -59.28
C ALA A 644 -3.82 11.27 -59.46
N GLU A 645 -4.82 10.59 -60.00
CA GLU A 645 -6.17 10.86 -60.45
C GLU A 645 -6.88 9.49 -60.42
N VAL A 646 -8.19 9.49 -60.27
CA VAL A 646 -9.05 8.30 -60.25
C VAL A 646 -9.10 7.64 -61.63
N TYR A 647 -9.00 6.30 -61.73
CA TYR A 647 -9.89 5.47 -62.55
C TYR A 647 -9.85 3.99 -62.10
N SER A 648 -11.03 3.37 -62.02
CA SER A 648 -11.21 1.92 -61.84
C SER A 648 -11.35 1.23 -63.21
N ALA A 649 -10.72 0.07 -63.41
CA ALA A 649 -11.31 -1.10 -64.06
C ALA A 649 -10.32 -2.28 -64.17
N ASN A 650 -10.87 -3.48 -63.99
CA ASN A 650 -10.33 -4.83 -64.15
C ASN A 650 -9.33 -5.06 -65.30
N MET A 651 -8.36 -5.96 -65.11
CA MET A 651 -8.14 -7.16 -65.94
C MET A 651 -6.95 -8.01 -65.44
N GLU A 652 -7.11 -9.33 -65.53
CA GLU A 652 -6.08 -10.38 -65.39
C GLU A 652 -4.86 -10.13 -66.29
N THR A 653 -3.65 -10.54 -65.89
CA THR A 653 -2.88 -11.62 -66.58
C THR A 653 -1.52 -11.89 -65.95
N ASN A 654 -1.13 -13.17 -66.05
CA ASN A 654 0.17 -13.80 -65.78
C ASN A 654 1.39 -13.02 -66.30
N SER A 655 2.55 -13.19 -65.63
CA SER A 655 3.71 -13.96 -66.16
C SER A 655 5.04 -13.56 -65.48
N GLU A 656 5.75 -14.59 -65.03
CA GLU A 656 7.20 -14.84 -65.08
C GLU A 656 8.26 -13.72 -64.98
N LEU A 657 9.15 -13.93 -63.98
CA LEU A 657 10.59 -14.24 -64.14
C LEU A 657 11.46 -13.35 -65.06
N MET A 658 12.50 -12.74 -64.48
CA MET A 658 13.93 -13.01 -64.78
C MET A 658 14.86 -11.88 -64.30
N LEU A 659 15.85 -12.29 -63.50
CA LEU A 659 17.28 -11.92 -63.54
C LEU A 659 17.66 -10.45 -63.82
N ARG A 660 18.35 -9.82 -62.85
CA ARG A 660 19.81 -9.95 -62.69
C ARG A 660 20.25 -9.51 -61.30
#